data_AF-A0A937N7Y5-F1
#
_entry.id   AF-A0A937N7Y5-F1
#
_cell.length_a   1.000
_cell.length_b   1.000
_cell.length_c   1.000
_cell.angle_alpha   90.00
_cell.angle_beta   90.00
_cell.angle_gamma   90.00
#
_symmetry.space_group_name_H-M   'P 1'
#
loop_
_entity.id
_entity.type
_entity.pdbx_description
1 polymer ?
#
loop_
_entity_poly.entity_id
_entity_poly.type
_entity_poly.pdbx_seq_one_letter_code
_entity_poly.pdbx_strand_id
1 'polypeptide(L)'
;MAHTLVVRGVLAVTVVLGIAGASEAGEKTIVLREHLKITWSKEFVTYPLEADEGQCHVESVTLSGPTGKIPCQLSDVTFWPESETSVKTAALSFVVDLAQLATDTYTVRYGTKPAERPAADLVVKAGDNEVEIGTSLFAAKLLLGRRSFSPPATSDSVPGPIAAMQLENGEWFGGSRMYGRTKINAYEARLVADGPVFAEVRTRYTYEDSNTLELTFHVSAGDSAVLIDADVRKTNAQDGWHMIVGDDRCPLTFRMQTEAYPKRGATIGQWVSVPLDHEPPGLITRLTPWHDWFDDYTQTIIRLQMPGADRELRITRRDSGAWVKPGPMAKFGGGGMLGRKRIDLMRSESGEIFLRLDHVEGVRKWAFGHQPTPEAESDKFLTIGRFQVIRHGSVGRYLNEVKDYVLDWDVKTPHPHLFMTRTELEQAWQRKPDPETVEELLTISERSRGIGSGYAMSMGLGAWLMTGDPEVAQRATIVERLRMKMAQLGEFDTMNGGGFTCSIFDTVMGSGLVPENERKLLWARFAYLGYRMAHPDTWSMERGYCSGNLNMSVTSNMHLGLVACTIPDHPMAKTWIKPARLLFEEMMANNVGPAGEWPESIANYMHVSTAPLLYFAIAATNAGLGDLVNDDRLKRLLLYNAMQYTPPDPRHTELNKGGTSGLLPPIGRGPAGKSNGLVGAMARATAKRDPDYSRKLQWVWLRSGQPMRIPADRFGGWERVYMDPTLPAEKPDWQMNVFPRTGVLMRHGLGTPDEWYAYLVCENKYT
;
A
#
# COMPACT_ATOMS: atom_id res chain seq x y z
N MET A 1 18.57 -15.33 12.73
CA MET A 1 18.10 -16.33 11.74
C MET A 1 16.66 -16.65 12.07
N ALA A 2 15.72 -16.01 11.38
CA ALA A 2 14.29 -16.33 11.46
C ALA A 2 13.88 -16.64 10.03
N HIS A 3 13.72 -17.92 9.71
CA HIS A 3 13.24 -18.37 8.41
C HIS A 3 11.76 -18.02 8.33
N THR A 4 11.43 -17.08 7.44
CA THR A 4 10.07 -16.82 7.00
C THR A 4 9.57 -18.08 6.29
N LEU A 5 8.72 -18.87 6.97
CA LEU A 5 7.98 -19.95 6.34
C LEU A 5 7.04 -19.32 5.29
N VAL A 6 7.42 -19.41 4.03
CA VAL A 6 6.49 -19.25 2.91
C VAL A 6 5.51 -20.40 3.04
N VAL A 7 4.29 -20.11 3.49
CA VAL A 7 3.17 -21.05 3.38
C VAL A 7 2.92 -21.23 1.89
N ARG A 8 3.50 -22.29 1.31
CA ARG A 8 3.15 -22.77 -0.02
C ARG A 8 1.69 -23.20 0.03
N GLY A 9 0.79 -22.31 -0.41
CA GLY A 9 -0.54 -22.72 -0.82
C GLY A 9 -0.36 -23.79 -1.90
N VAL A 10 -0.98 -24.95 -1.71
CA VAL A 10 -0.99 -26.03 -2.69
C VAL A 10 -1.74 -25.51 -3.90
N LEU A 11 -0.99 -25.07 -4.92
CA LEU A 11 -1.51 -24.92 -6.26
C LEU A 11 -1.83 -26.34 -6.74
N ALA A 12 -3.11 -26.62 -7.02
CA ALA A 12 -3.48 -27.86 -7.70
C ALA A 12 -3.00 -27.76 -9.15
N VAL A 13 -1.74 -28.10 -9.38
CA VAL A 13 -1.23 -28.40 -10.73
C VAL A 13 -1.72 -29.80 -11.05
N THR A 14 -2.76 -29.92 -11.86
CA THR A 14 -3.17 -31.21 -12.42
C THR A 14 -2.13 -31.61 -13.46
N VAL A 15 -1.15 -32.42 -13.06
CA VAL A 15 -0.19 -33.06 -13.97
C VAL A 15 -0.81 -34.38 -14.44
N VAL A 16 -1.12 -34.50 -15.73
CA VAL A 16 -1.48 -35.77 -16.36
C VAL A 16 -0.21 -36.35 -16.98
N LEU A 17 0.29 -37.46 -16.43
CA LEU A 17 1.45 -38.20 -16.96
C LEU A 17 0.98 -39.40 -17.78
N GLY A 18 1.28 -39.40 -19.08
CA GLY A 18 1.24 -40.58 -19.94
C GLY A 18 2.66 -41.02 -20.27
N ILE A 19 2.97 -42.30 -20.13
CA ILE A 19 4.27 -42.89 -20.50
C ILE A 19 4.10 -43.65 -21.83
N ALA A 20 4.86 -43.26 -22.85
CA ALA A 20 5.37 -44.16 -23.89
C ALA A 20 6.57 -43.50 -24.58
N GLY A 21 7.66 -44.24 -24.77
CA GLY A 21 8.97 -43.68 -25.15
C GLY A 21 9.23 -43.55 -26.65
N ALA A 22 9.91 -42.46 -27.02
CA ALA A 22 11.01 -42.36 -27.99
C ALA A 22 11.47 -40.89 -28.09
N SER A 23 12.59 -40.48 -27.48
CA SER A 23 13.26 -39.18 -27.73
C SER A 23 12.32 -37.95 -27.86
N GLU A 24 11.27 -37.85 -27.05
CA GLU A 24 10.28 -36.80 -27.17
C GLU A 24 10.69 -35.57 -26.36
N ALA A 25 10.57 -34.40 -27.00
CA ALA A 25 10.70 -33.11 -26.34
C ALA A 25 9.72 -33.05 -25.16
N GLY A 26 10.19 -32.69 -23.98
CA GLY A 26 9.32 -32.42 -22.85
C GLY A 26 8.44 -31.20 -23.16
N GLU A 27 7.15 -31.31 -22.89
CA GLU A 27 6.18 -30.24 -23.08
C GLU A 27 5.52 -29.89 -21.74
N LYS A 28 5.41 -28.59 -21.45
CA LYS A 28 4.67 -28.07 -20.29
C LYS A 28 3.75 -26.93 -20.71
N THR A 29 2.63 -26.79 -20.02
CA THR A 29 1.65 -25.74 -20.27
C THR A 29 1.65 -24.74 -19.13
N ILE A 30 1.65 -23.45 -19.48
CA ILE A 30 1.44 -22.34 -18.56
C ILE A 30 0.11 -21.69 -18.94
N VAL A 31 -0.79 -21.51 -17.97
CA VAL A 31 -2.07 -20.81 -18.17
C VAL A 31 -2.04 -19.53 -17.37
N LEU A 32 -2.22 -18.40 -18.05
CA LEU A 32 -2.26 -17.07 -17.46
C LEU A 32 -3.68 -16.50 -17.63
N ARG A 33 -4.30 -16.08 -16.53
CA ARG A 33 -5.69 -15.60 -16.51
C ARG A 33 -5.78 -14.19 -15.94
N GLU A 34 -6.56 -13.35 -16.59
CA GLU A 34 -6.87 -11.99 -16.15
C GLU A 34 -8.19 -11.99 -15.36
N HIS A 35 -8.19 -11.44 -14.15
CA HIS A 35 -9.35 -11.48 -13.24
C HIS A 35 -9.92 -10.10 -12.90
N LEU A 36 -9.21 -9.02 -13.21
CA LEU A 36 -9.48 -7.68 -12.70
C LEU A 36 -10.14 -6.77 -13.73
N LYS A 37 -10.35 -7.26 -14.96
CA LYS A 37 -10.85 -6.53 -16.11
C LYS A 37 -9.96 -5.31 -16.41
N ILE A 38 -8.66 -5.56 -16.49
CA ILE A 38 -7.65 -4.60 -16.95
C ILE A 38 -6.77 -5.22 -18.03
N THR A 39 -6.21 -4.38 -18.87
CA THR A 39 -5.25 -4.82 -19.88
C THR A 39 -3.87 -4.76 -19.28
N TRP A 40 -3.16 -5.88 -19.32
CA TRP A 40 -1.75 -5.94 -19.02
C TRP A 40 -0.99 -5.82 -20.33
N SER A 41 -0.04 -4.89 -20.40
CA SER A 41 0.78 -4.73 -21.60
C SER A 41 2.25 -4.69 -21.28
N LYS A 42 3.00 -5.49 -22.04
CA LYS A 42 4.43 -5.72 -21.92
C LYS A 42 4.82 -6.06 -20.48
N GLU A 43 4.23 -7.08 -19.89
CA GLU A 43 4.56 -7.53 -18.54
C GLU A 43 5.63 -8.61 -18.57
N PHE A 44 6.74 -8.38 -17.87
CA PHE A 44 7.75 -9.38 -17.60
C PHE A 44 7.20 -10.36 -16.55
N VAL A 45 7.15 -11.65 -16.88
CA VAL A 45 6.68 -12.71 -16.01
C VAL A 45 7.70 -13.84 -15.92
N THR A 46 7.71 -14.52 -14.77
CA THR A 46 8.61 -15.63 -14.47
C THR A 46 7.83 -16.82 -13.91
N TYR A 47 8.14 -18.02 -14.41
CA TYR A 47 7.57 -19.29 -13.95
C TYR A 47 8.67 -20.28 -13.58
N PRO A 48 8.49 -21.12 -12.55
CA PRO A 48 9.41 -22.20 -12.26
C PRO A 48 9.36 -23.25 -13.38
N LEU A 49 10.55 -23.69 -13.84
CA LEU A 49 10.73 -24.82 -14.73
C LEU A 49 11.51 -25.89 -13.99
N GLU A 50 11.00 -27.11 -14.01
CA GLU A 50 11.69 -28.31 -13.52
C GLU A 50 11.76 -29.33 -14.66
N ALA A 51 12.83 -30.09 -14.77
CA ALA A 51 12.95 -31.16 -15.76
C ALA A 51 13.73 -32.34 -15.21
N ASP A 52 13.39 -33.54 -15.69
CA ASP A 52 14.11 -34.75 -15.32
C ASP A 52 15.51 -34.76 -15.94
N GLU A 53 16.38 -35.56 -15.33
CA GLU A 53 17.77 -35.70 -15.77
C GLU A 53 17.86 -36.11 -17.25
N GLY A 54 18.72 -35.40 -17.99
CA GLY A 54 18.95 -35.64 -19.41
C GLY A 54 17.85 -35.16 -20.35
N GLN A 55 16.72 -34.62 -19.87
CA GLN A 55 15.59 -34.25 -20.76
C GLN A 55 15.64 -32.82 -21.29
N CYS A 56 16.22 -31.88 -20.54
CA CYS A 56 16.20 -30.46 -20.85
C CYS A 56 17.61 -29.89 -20.93
N HIS A 57 18.10 -29.62 -22.14
CA HIS A 57 19.29 -28.82 -22.36
C HIS A 57 18.95 -27.33 -22.14
N VAL A 58 19.82 -26.57 -21.48
CA VAL A 58 19.58 -25.15 -21.13
C VAL A 58 19.23 -24.26 -22.34
N GLU A 59 19.74 -24.60 -23.53
CA GLU A 59 19.46 -23.90 -24.78
C GLU A 59 18.28 -24.48 -25.59
N SER A 60 17.65 -25.57 -25.13
CA SER A 60 16.55 -26.23 -25.85
C SER A 60 15.19 -25.58 -25.63
N VAL A 61 15.06 -24.75 -24.59
CA VAL A 61 13.76 -24.22 -24.16
C VAL A 61 13.24 -23.21 -25.18
N THR A 62 12.02 -23.46 -25.63
CA THR A 62 11.22 -22.58 -26.49
C THR A 62 9.84 -22.40 -25.90
N LEU A 63 9.21 -21.27 -26.24
CA LEU A 63 7.91 -20.89 -25.75
C LEU A 63 7.03 -20.42 -26.90
N SER A 64 5.81 -20.95 -26.96
CA SER A 64 4.77 -20.49 -27.89
C SER A 64 3.57 -20.01 -27.09
N GLY A 65 3.11 -18.79 -27.36
CA GLY A 65 1.88 -18.22 -26.81
C GLY A 65 0.76 -18.15 -27.85
N PRO A 66 -0.33 -17.43 -27.55
CA PRO A 66 -1.50 -17.30 -28.42
C PRO A 66 -1.20 -16.74 -29.82
N THR A 67 -0.15 -15.93 -29.94
CA THR A 67 0.25 -15.25 -31.20
C THR A 67 1.43 -15.93 -31.90
N GLY A 68 1.93 -17.06 -31.38
CA GLY A 68 3.06 -17.79 -31.95
C GLY A 68 4.25 -17.88 -31.01
N LYS A 69 5.44 -18.13 -31.58
CA LYS A 69 6.69 -18.25 -30.81
C LYS A 69 7.07 -16.90 -30.20
N ILE A 70 7.47 -16.92 -28.92
CA ILE A 70 7.92 -15.72 -28.20
C ILE A 70 9.32 -15.92 -27.62
N PRO A 71 10.15 -14.86 -27.52
CA PRO A 71 11.41 -14.92 -26.81
C PRO A 71 11.20 -15.37 -25.36
N CYS A 72 12.01 -16.33 -24.94
CA CYS A 72 12.04 -16.81 -23.56
C CYS A 72 13.48 -17.06 -23.12
N GLN A 73 13.71 -17.00 -21.82
CA GLN A 73 15.05 -17.12 -21.24
C GLN A 73 14.98 -17.88 -19.92
N LEU A 74 15.95 -18.78 -19.71
CA LEU A 74 16.16 -19.40 -18.41
C LEU A 74 17.14 -18.57 -17.57
N SER A 75 16.86 -18.49 -16.27
CA SER A 75 17.75 -17.93 -15.25
C SER A 75 17.75 -18.79 -13.99
N ASP A 76 18.68 -18.51 -13.06
CA ASP A 76 18.83 -19.26 -11.80
C ASP A 76 18.90 -20.78 -12.02
N VAL A 77 19.59 -21.19 -13.09
CA VAL A 77 19.65 -22.57 -13.55
C VAL A 77 20.45 -23.40 -12.55
N THR A 78 19.83 -24.45 -12.04
CA THR A 78 20.50 -25.53 -11.34
C THR A 78 20.56 -26.74 -12.27
N PHE A 79 21.75 -27.28 -12.46
CA PHE A 79 21.96 -28.47 -13.28
C PHE A 79 21.93 -29.75 -12.44
N TRP A 80 21.75 -30.89 -13.11
CA TRP A 80 21.94 -32.19 -12.48
C TRP A 80 23.43 -32.44 -12.14
N PRO A 81 23.78 -33.13 -11.04
CA PRO A 81 25.16 -33.22 -10.55
C PRO A 81 26.19 -33.75 -11.56
N GLU A 82 25.76 -34.57 -12.51
CA GLU A 82 26.65 -35.20 -13.51
C GLU A 82 26.63 -34.50 -14.88
N SER A 83 25.99 -33.33 -14.98
CA SER A 83 25.85 -32.61 -16.24
C SER A 83 25.92 -31.10 -16.06
N GLU A 84 26.65 -30.41 -16.92
CA GLU A 84 26.73 -28.94 -16.94
C GLU A 84 25.66 -28.26 -17.79
N THR A 85 24.84 -29.02 -18.53
CA THR A 85 23.87 -28.46 -19.50
C THR A 85 22.44 -28.94 -19.30
N SER A 86 22.26 -30.12 -18.68
CA SER A 86 20.96 -30.67 -18.31
C SER A 86 20.36 -29.94 -17.10
N VAL A 87 19.30 -29.19 -17.36
CA VAL A 87 18.57 -28.38 -16.37
C VAL A 87 17.78 -29.28 -15.44
N LYS A 88 17.97 -29.08 -14.14
CA LYS A 88 17.13 -29.66 -13.07
C LYS A 88 16.01 -28.71 -12.70
N THR A 89 16.36 -27.48 -12.34
CA THR A 89 15.43 -26.39 -12.05
C THR A 89 15.92 -25.09 -12.65
N ALA A 90 15.01 -24.23 -13.10
CA ALA A 90 15.31 -22.90 -13.59
C ALA A 90 14.09 -21.98 -13.41
N ALA A 91 14.31 -20.67 -13.55
CA ALA A 91 13.27 -19.68 -13.74
C ALA A 91 13.12 -19.38 -15.24
N LEU A 92 11.94 -19.65 -15.80
CA LEU A 92 11.59 -19.33 -17.18
C LEU A 92 10.96 -17.93 -17.22
N SER A 93 11.61 -16.98 -17.90
CA SER A 93 11.15 -15.60 -18.03
C SER A 93 10.81 -15.23 -19.46
N PHE A 94 9.78 -14.41 -19.64
CA PHE A 94 9.31 -13.88 -20.93
C PHE A 94 8.44 -12.64 -20.72
N VAL A 95 8.16 -11.90 -21.80
CA VAL A 95 7.30 -10.70 -21.78
C VAL A 95 5.97 -11.02 -22.47
N VAL A 96 4.85 -10.60 -21.87
CA VAL A 96 3.50 -10.88 -22.36
C VAL A 96 2.61 -9.65 -22.40
N ASP A 97 1.64 -9.67 -23.31
CA ASP A 97 0.41 -8.88 -23.19
C ASP A 97 -0.72 -9.83 -22.73
N LEU A 98 -1.67 -9.33 -21.95
CA LEU A 98 -2.86 -10.08 -21.54
C LEU A 98 -4.07 -9.16 -21.56
N ALA A 99 -5.02 -9.45 -22.45
CA ALA A 99 -6.24 -8.66 -22.59
C ALA A 99 -7.18 -8.81 -21.40
N GLN A 100 -8.11 -7.87 -21.23
CA GLN A 100 -9.10 -7.89 -20.16
C GLN A 100 -9.85 -9.21 -20.13
N LEU A 101 -9.91 -9.85 -18.96
CA LEU A 101 -10.59 -11.13 -18.74
C LEU A 101 -10.14 -12.29 -19.64
N ALA A 102 -8.99 -12.17 -20.31
CA ALA A 102 -8.44 -13.22 -21.16
C ALA A 102 -7.89 -14.39 -20.34
N THR A 103 -7.81 -15.56 -20.98
CA THR A 103 -7.06 -16.70 -20.49
C THR A 103 -6.16 -17.17 -21.62
N ASP A 104 -4.87 -16.91 -21.48
CA ASP A 104 -3.86 -17.23 -22.47
C ASP A 104 -3.11 -18.49 -22.04
N THR A 105 -2.87 -19.36 -23.01
CA THR A 105 -2.15 -20.62 -22.81
C THR A 105 -0.81 -20.54 -23.55
N TYR A 106 0.26 -20.88 -22.83
CA TYR A 106 1.61 -20.92 -23.37
C TYR A 106 2.15 -22.34 -23.27
N THR A 107 2.78 -22.80 -24.35
CA THR A 107 3.39 -24.11 -24.44
C THR A 107 4.91 -23.97 -24.37
N VAL A 108 5.50 -24.47 -23.30
CA VAL A 108 6.94 -24.62 -23.11
C VAL A 108 7.37 -25.95 -23.75
N ARG A 109 8.34 -25.92 -24.65
CA ARG A 109 8.97 -27.13 -25.19
C ARG A 109 10.46 -27.12 -24.92
N TYR A 110 11.01 -28.26 -24.54
CA TYR A 110 12.43 -28.44 -24.29
C TYR A 110 12.87 -29.85 -24.69
N GLY A 111 14.16 -30.04 -24.90
CA GLY A 111 14.71 -31.32 -25.34
C GLY A 111 16.20 -31.42 -25.06
N THR A 112 16.84 -32.44 -25.61
CA THR A 112 18.26 -32.74 -25.38
C THR A 112 19.23 -31.87 -26.17
N LYS A 113 18.73 -31.07 -27.12
CA LYS A 113 19.55 -30.26 -28.05
C LYS A 113 19.12 -28.79 -28.04
N PRO A 114 20.05 -27.85 -28.28
CA PRO A 114 19.71 -26.45 -28.49
C PRO A 114 18.61 -26.25 -29.52
N ALA A 115 17.76 -25.25 -29.31
CA ALA A 115 16.68 -24.87 -30.21
C ALA A 115 16.83 -23.41 -30.65
N GLU A 116 16.36 -23.10 -31.85
CA GLU A 116 16.35 -21.72 -32.35
C GLU A 116 15.39 -20.86 -31.53
N ARG A 117 15.87 -19.70 -31.09
CA ARG A 117 15.12 -18.74 -30.29
C ARG A 117 14.73 -17.53 -31.12
N PRO A 118 13.48 -17.03 -31.01
CA PRO A 118 13.11 -15.77 -31.64
C PRO A 118 14.01 -14.63 -31.15
N ALA A 119 14.41 -13.77 -32.07
CA ALA A 119 15.17 -12.56 -31.73
C ALA A 119 14.29 -11.54 -30.98
N ALA A 120 14.93 -10.72 -30.16
CA ALA A 120 14.34 -9.55 -29.50
C ALA A 120 15.19 -8.31 -29.82
N ASP A 121 14.72 -7.12 -29.40
CA ASP A 121 15.44 -5.85 -29.60
C ASP A 121 16.58 -5.61 -28.59
N LEU A 122 16.77 -6.53 -27.63
CA LEU A 122 17.84 -6.46 -26.65
C LEU A 122 19.18 -6.80 -27.32
N VAL A 123 20.15 -5.92 -27.14
CA VAL A 123 21.50 -6.02 -27.68
C VAL A 123 22.50 -5.95 -26.53
N VAL A 124 23.41 -6.92 -26.48
CA VAL A 124 24.53 -6.98 -25.54
C VAL A 124 25.83 -6.97 -26.33
N LYS A 125 26.71 -6.00 -26.07
CA LYS A 125 28.04 -5.92 -26.66
C LYS A 125 29.08 -5.85 -25.54
N ALA A 126 29.67 -6.99 -25.22
CA ALA A 126 30.76 -7.06 -24.26
C ALA A 126 32.07 -6.57 -24.91
N GLY A 127 32.72 -5.60 -24.26
CA GLY A 127 34.11 -5.21 -24.51
C GLY A 127 35.02 -5.70 -23.38
N ASP A 128 36.29 -5.24 -23.40
CA ASP A 128 37.30 -5.72 -22.45
C ASP A 128 37.02 -5.31 -20.98
N ASN A 129 36.51 -4.08 -20.78
CA ASN A 129 36.29 -3.49 -19.46
C ASN A 129 34.87 -2.94 -19.24
N GLU A 130 34.02 -2.99 -20.26
CA GLU A 130 32.64 -2.52 -20.20
C GLU A 130 31.72 -3.40 -21.05
N VAL A 131 30.43 -3.39 -20.76
CA VAL A 131 29.39 -3.99 -21.60
C VAL A 131 28.34 -2.94 -21.92
N GLU A 132 28.02 -2.81 -23.20
CA GLU A 132 26.85 -2.06 -23.65
C GLU A 132 25.64 -3.00 -23.65
N ILE A 133 24.62 -2.63 -22.88
CA ILE A 133 23.32 -3.32 -22.86
C ILE A 133 22.27 -2.30 -23.28
N GLY A 134 21.54 -2.60 -24.36
CA GLY A 134 20.54 -1.68 -24.88
C GLY A 134 19.35 -2.36 -25.53
N THR A 135 18.26 -1.62 -25.62
CA THR A 135 17.03 -1.94 -26.35
C THR A 135 16.80 -0.89 -27.42
N SER A 136 15.68 -0.95 -28.12
CA SER A 136 15.24 0.15 -29.00
C SER A 136 14.93 1.46 -28.28
N LEU A 137 14.81 1.47 -26.94
CA LEU A 137 14.34 2.63 -26.15
C LEU A 137 15.33 3.14 -25.09
N PHE A 138 16.37 2.38 -24.77
CA PHE A 138 17.32 2.70 -23.71
C PHE A 138 18.62 1.92 -23.89
N ALA A 139 19.76 2.51 -23.54
CA ALA A 139 21.01 1.77 -23.42
C ALA A 139 21.89 2.27 -22.27
N ALA A 140 22.69 1.37 -21.70
CA ALA A 140 23.68 1.67 -20.67
C ALA A 140 24.99 0.94 -20.94
N LYS A 141 26.10 1.60 -20.63
CA LYS A 141 27.44 1.01 -20.56
C LYS A 141 27.80 0.76 -19.11
N LEU A 142 28.04 -0.51 -18.78
CA LEU A 142 28.27 -0.97 -17.42
C LEU A 142 29.68 -1.54 -17.29
N LEU A 143 30.28 -1.38 -16.11
CA LEU A 143 31.61 -1.92 -15.81
C LEU A 143 31.65 -3.44 -16.02
N LEU A 144 32.75 -3.96 -16.56
CA LEU A 144 33.09 -5.38 -16.63
C LEU A 144 34.52 -5.63 -16.13
N GLY A 145 34.78 -6.88 -15.79
CA GLY A 145 36.10 -7.38 -15.44
C GLY A 145 36.37 -7.34 -13.94
N ARG A 146 37.60 -7.70 -13.55
CA ARG A 146 38.02 -7.79 -12.16
C ARG A 146 39.35 -7.09 -11.98
N ARG A 147 39.49 -6.32 -10.91
CA ARG A 147 40.75 -5.70 -10.52
C ARG A 147 40.95 -5.80 -9.01
N SER A 148 42.16 -6.16 -8.61
CA SER A 148 42.61 -6.09 -7.21
C SER A 148 43.71 -5.04 -7.10
N PHE A 149 43.73 -4.30 -5.99
CA PHE A 149 44.65 -3.20 -5.74
C PHE A 149 45.56 -3.57 -4.57
N SER A 150 46.88 -3.51 -4.80
CA SER A 150 47.89 -3.66 -3.76
C SER A 150 48.96 -2.58 -3.96
N PRO A 151 49.00 -1.53 -3.12
CA PRO A 151 48.12 -1.28 -1.96
C PRO A 151 46.67 -0.94 -2.37
N PRO A 152 45.69 -0.94 -1.43
CA PRO A 152 44.31 -0.53 -1.69
C PRO A 152 44.22 0.86 -2.32
N ALA A 153 43.33 1.04 -3.29
CA ALA A 153 43.18 2.26 -4.07
C ALA A 153 42.22 3.25 -3.39
N THR A 154 42.45 4.56 -3.57
CA THR A 154 41.47 5.57 -3.12
C THR A 154 40.19 5.46 -3.93
N SER A 155 39.03 5.68 -3.32
CA SER A 155 37.73 5.48 -3.98
C SER A 155 37.63 6.22 -5.31
N ASP A 156 38.02 7.49 -5.37
CA ASP A 156 38.00 8.33 -6.57
C ASP A 156 38.88 7.82 -7.74
N SER A 157 39.85 6.94 -7.47
CA SER A 157 40.70 6.31 -8.49
C SER A 157 40.14 4.98 -9.04
N VAL A 158 39.03 4.49 -8.47
CA VAL A 158 38.38 3.23 -8.88
C VAL A 158 37.18 3.55 -9.78
N PRO A 159 37.01 2.86 -10.92
CA PRO A 159 35.89 3.11 -11.82
C PRO A 159 34.54 2.89 -11.14
N GLY A 160 33.60 3.78 -11.41
CA GLY A 160 32.21 3.60 -11.03
C GLY A 160 31.51 2.50 -11.85
N PRO A 161 30.34 2.02 -11.40
CA PRO A 161 29.67 0.87 -12.01
C PRO A 161 28.99 1.16 -13.37
N ILE A 162 28.67 2.43 -13.64
CA ILE A 162 28.06 2.90 -14.89
C ILE A 162 29.07 3.82 -15.59
N ALA A 163 29.46 3.47 -16.82
CA ALA A 163 30.37 4.28 -17.63
C ALA A 163 29.61 5.40 -18.36
N ALA A 164 28.47 5.08 -18.96
CA ALA A 164 27.60 6.04 -19.64
C ALA A 164 26.19 5.45 -19.80
N MET A 165 25.22 6.31 -20.12
CA MET A 165 23.88 5.91 -20.53
C MET A 165 23.51 6.64 -21.81
N GLN A 166 22.55 6.13 -22.55
CA GLN A 166 22.07 6.74 -23.77
C GLN A 166 20.79 7.53 -23.51
N LEU A 167 20.77 8.79 -23.92
CA LEU A 167 19.57 9.63 -23.96
C LEU A 167 18.65 9.18 -25.10
N GLU A 168 17.40 9.64 -25.07
CA GLU A 168 16.43 9.39 -26.14
C GLU A 168 16.90 9.87 -27.52
N ASN A 169 17.69 10.95 -27.58
CA ASN A 169 18.27 11.46 -28.83
C ASN A 169 19.46 10.61 -29.35
N GLY A 170 19.80 9.50 -28.68
CA GLY A 170 20.89 8.61 -29.01
C GLY A 170 22.27 9.04 -28.48
N GLU A 171 22.36 10.21 -27.85
CA GLU A 171 23.60 10.72 -27.28
C GLU A 171 23.99 9.96 -25.99
N TRP A 172 25.28 9.64 -25.85
CA TRP A 172 25.82 9.06 -24.64
C TRP A 172 26.17 10.14 -23.62
N PHE A 173 25.66 10.00 -22.41
CA PHE A 173 25.81 10.97 -21.33
C PHE A 173 26.04 10.31 -19.97
N GLY A 174 26.36 11.14 -18.98
CA GLY A 174 26.43 10.73 -17.58
C GLY A 174 27.66 9.86 -17.27
N GLY A 175 27.44 8.86 -16.42
CA GLY A 175 28.48 7.99 -15.88
C GLY A 175 28.43 7.96 -14.36
N SER A 176 29.45 7.38 -13.74
CA SER A 176 29.50 7.26 -12.29
C SER A 176 30.92 7.26 -11.75
N ARG A 177 31.04 7.64 -10.48
CA ARG A 177 32.31 7.68 -9.76
C ARG A 177 32.13 7.21 -8.33
N MET A 178 33.09 6.47 -7.81
CA MET A 178 33.13 6.11 -6.39
C MET A 178 33.58 7.34 -5.58
N TYR A 179 33.10 7.45 -4.34
CA TYR A 179 33.55 8.47 -3.40
C TYR A 179 33.71 7.87 -2.00
N GLY A 180 34.50 8.52 -1.17
CA GLY A 180 34.63 8.19 0.23
C GLY A 180 36.05 8.15 0.74
N ARG A 181 36.19 7.85 2.03
CA ARG A 181 37.48 7.81 2.73
C ARG A 181 38.06 6.41 2.79
N THR A 182 37.20 5.40 2.83
CA THR A 182 37.63 4.00 2.91
C THR A 182 38.16 3.57 1.56
N LYS A 183 39.39 3.05 1.52
CA LYS A 183 40.00 2.57 0.27
C LYS A 183 39.35 1.28 -0.22
N ILE A 184 39.49 1.00 -1.50
CA ILE A 184 38.94 -0.18 -2.18
C ILE A 184 40.06 -1.18 -2.45
N ASN A 185 39.89 -2.41 -1.96
CA ASN A 185 40.80 -3.52 -2.18
C ASN A 185 40.63 -4.13 -3.57
N ALA A 186 39.38 -4.24 -4.04
CA ALA A 186 39.06 -4.86 -5.32
C ALA A 186 37.67 -4.49 -5.81
N TYR A 187 37.46 -4.65 -7.12
CA TYR A 187 36.13 -4.79 -7.71
C TYR A 187 36.06 -6.00 -8.63
N GLU A 188 34.85 -6.49 -8.82
CA GLU A 188 34.51 -7.55 -9.77
C GLU A 188 33.15 -7.25 -10.40
N ALA A 189 33.10 -7.16 -11.72
CA ALA A 189 31.88 -6.94 -12.49
C ALA A 189 31.75 -8.02 -13.56
N ARG A 190 30.60 -8.70 -13.59
CA ARG A 190 30.34 -9.84 -14.47
C ARG A 190 28.98 -9.71 -15.14
N LEU A 191 28.93 -10.02 -16.43
CA LEU A 191 27.69 -10.32 -17.14
C LEU A 191 27.22 -11.70 -16.66
N VAL A 192 26.11 -11.74 -15.93
CA VAL A 192 25.58 -12.98 -15.31
C VAL A 192 24.34 -13.52 -16.03
N ALA A 193 23.72 -12.70 -16.88
CA ALA A 193 22.69 -13.12 -17.80
C ALA A 193 22.86 -12.38 -19.13
N ASP A 194 22.80 -13.14 -20.23
CA ASP A 194 22.84 -12.67 -21.61
C ASP A 194 21.89 -13.55 -22.41
N GLY A 195 20.65 -13.10 -22.56
CA GLY A 195 19.64 -13.84 -23.29
C GLY A 195 18.64 -12.92 -23.94
N PRO A 196 17.70 -13.47 -24.73
CA PRO A 196 16.83 -12.67 -25.58
C PRO A 196 15.75 -11.91 -24.82
N VAL A 197 15.56 -12.13 -23.52
CA VAL A 197 14.52 -11.47 -22.72
C VAL A 197 15.11 -10.40 -21.81
N PHE A 198 16.29 -10.65 -21.24
CA PHE A 198 16.99 -9.70 -20.40
C PHE A 198 18.48 -9.99 -20.32
N ALA A 199 19.23 -8.95 -19.95
CA ALA A 199 20.63 -9.05 -19.60
C ALA A 199 20.85 -8.47 -18.19
N GLU A 200 21.80 -9.07 -17.46
CA GLU A 200 22.09 -8.70 -16.09
C GLU A 200 23.60 -8.61 -15.84
N VAL A 201 24.03 -7.50 -15.24
CA VAL A 201 25.42 -7.31 -14.76
C VAL A 201 25.42 -7.21 -13.25
N ARG A 202 26.28 -8.01 -12.61
CA ARG A 202 26.54 -7.92 -11.16
C ARG A 202 27.91 -7.33 -10.93
N THR A 203 27.97 -6.26 -10.14
CA THR A 203 29.21 -5.60 -9.73
C THR A 203 29.36 -5.67 -8.22
N ARG A 204 30.54 -6.07 -7.74
CA ARG A 204 30.91 -6.13 -6.33
C ARG A 204 32.15 -5.30 -6.08
N TYR A 205 32.07 -4.34 -5.17
CA TYR A 205 33.22 -3.63 -4.61
C TYR A 205 33.54 -4.19 -3.22
N THR A 206 34.82 -4.41 -2.94
CA THR A 206 35.33 -4.84 -1.64
C THR A 206 36.25 -3.78 -1.06
N TYR A 207 35.88 -3.23 0.09
CA TYR A 207 36.60 -2.16 0.78
C TYR A 207 37.67 -2.71 1.73
N GLU A 208 38.63 -1.86 2.10
CA GLU A 208 39.74 -2.23 3.00
C GLU A 208 39.26 -2.67 4.39
N ASP A 209 38.11 -2.15 4.84
CA ASP A 209 37.45 -2.49 6.10
C ASP A 209 36.57 -3.75 6.01
N SER A 210 36.66 -4.51 4.90
CA SER A 210 35.83 -5.68 4.59
C SER A 210 34.34 -5.39 4.36
N ASN A 211 33.95 -4.12 4.23
CA ASN A 211 32.61 -3.77 3.74
C ASN A 211 32.49 -4.13 2.26
N THR A 212 31.26 -4.37 1.81
CA THR A 212 30.97 -4.72 0.42
C THR A 212 29.75 -3.95 -0.08
N LEU A 213 29.85 -3.48 -1.33
CA LEU A 213 28.76 -2.94 -2.12
C LEU A 213 28.53 -3.90 -3.29
N GLU A 214 27.35 -4.50 -3.35
CA GLU A 214 26.89 -5.32 -4.47
C GLU A 214 25.80 -4.58 -5.24
N LEU A 215 25.94 -4.55 -6.56
CA LEU A 215 25.04 -3.88 -7.49
C LEU A 215 24.59 -4.86 -8.56
N THR A 216 23.30 -4.90 -8.83
CA THR A 216 22.73 -5.65 -9.96
C THR A 216 22.04 -4.67 -10.89
N PHE A 217 22.43 -4.70 -12.16
CA PHE A 217 21.83 -3.93 -13.25
C PHE A 217 21.08 -4.88 -14.16
N HIS A 218 19.77 -4.70 -14.32
CA HIS A 218 18.91 -5.55 -15.14
C HIS A 218 18.23 -4.70 -16.22
N VAL A 219 18.36 -5.10 -17.48
CA VAL A 219 17.66 -4.51 -18.63
C VAL A 219 16.88 -5.60 -19.34
N SER A 220 15.59 -5.37 -19.57
CA SER A 220 14.72 -6.29 -20.31
C SER A 220 14.51 -5.83 -21.75
N ALA A 221 14.33 -6.77 -22.67
CA ALA A 221 13.91 -6.49 -24.04
C ALA A 221 12.64 -5.62 -24.07
N GLY A 222 12.61 -4.63 -24.95
CA GLY A 222 11.53 -3.65 -25.09
C GLY A 222 11.38 -2.66 -23.93
N ASP A 223 12.26 -2.70 -22.92
CA ASP A 223 12.21 -1.81 -21.77
C ASP A 223 12.91 -0.47 -22.07
N SER A 224 12.57 0.55 -21.29
CA SER A 224 13.11 1.91 -21.43
C SER A 224 13.84 2.40 -20.18
N ALA A 225 14.19 1.46 -19.30
CA ALA A 225 14.84 1.73 -18.04
C ALA A 225 15.76 0.57 -17.65
N VAL A 226 16.81 0.90 -16.91
CA VAL A 226 17.61 -0.06 -16.16
C VAL A 226 17.05 -0.19 -14.74
N LEU A 227 16.94 -1.43 -14.29
CA LEU A 227 16.60 -1.77 -12.92
C LEU A 227 17.89 -1.94 -12.12
N ILE A 228 17.98 -1.28 -10.97
CA ILE A 228 19.18 -1.22 -10.15
C ILE A 228 18.84 -1.70 -8.74
N ASP A 229 19.52 -2.76 -8.32
CA ASP A 229 19.46 -3.26 -6.95
C ASP A 229 20.83 -3.03 -6.31
N ALA A 230 20.85 -2.40 -5.13
CA ALA A 230 22.08 -2.13 -4.39
C ALA A 230 21.99 -2.77 -3.00
N ASP A 231 22.94 -3.64 -2.65
CA ASP A 231 23.06 -4.24 -1.32
C ASP A 231 24.40 -3.86 -0.69
N VAL A 232 24.34 -3.36 0.54
CA VAL A 232 25.50 -2.88 1.28
C VAL A 232 25.60 -3.68 2.57
N ARG A 233 26.77 -4.26 2.85
CA ARG A 233 26.94 -5.09 4.04
C ARG A 233 26.92 -4.30 5.36
N LYS A 234 27.52 -3.11 5.39
CA LYS A 234 27.62 -2.26 6.58
C LYS A 234 27.45 -0.79 6.23
N THR A 235 26.74 -0.05 7.08
CA THR A 235 26.53 1.40 6.92
C THR A 235 27.84 2.17 7.08
N ASN A 236 28.16 3.03 6.11
CA ASN A 236 29.16 4.09 6.20
C ASN A 236 28.73 5.27 5.31
N ALA A 237 28.07 6.27 5.89
CA ALA A 237 27.51 7.41 5.14
C ALA A 237 28.57 8.31 4.43
N GLN A 238 29.86 8.10 4.71
CA GLN A 238 30.94 8.84 4.07
C GLN A 238 31.44 8.17 2.79
N ASP A 239 31.07 6.92 2.53
CA ASP A 239 31.45 6.18 1.33
C ASP A 239 30.24 5.91 0.44
N GLY A 240 30.50 5.73 -0.85
CA GLY A 240 29.46 5.38 -1.81
C GLY A 240 29.87 5.62 -3.25
N TRP A 241 28.88 5.91 -4.07
CA TRP A 241 29.09 6.31 -5.45
C TRP A 241 28.11 7.40 -5.88
N HIS A 242 28.54 8.20 -6.85
CA HIS A 242 27.72 9.19 -7.52
C HIS A 242 27.35 8.69 -8.91
N MET A 243 26.07 8.83 -9.28
CA MET A 243 25.61 8.65 -10.65
C MET A 243 25.30 10.02 -11.23
N ILE A 244 26.00 10.40 -12.30
CA ILE A 244 25.81 11.68 -12.97
C ILE A 244 24.59 11.56 -13.88
N VAL A 245 23.62 12.44 -13.68
CA VAL A 245 22.34 12.44 -14.41
C VAL A 245 22.10 13.72 -15.20
N GLY A 246 22.89 14.77 -14.96
CA GLY A 246 22.84 16.02 -15.72
C GLY A 246 24.10 16.85 -15.53
N ASP A 247 24.38 17.70 -16.50
CA ASP A 247 25.46 18.69 -16.51
C ASP A 247 25.03 19.88 -17.39
N ASP A 248 25.92 20.85 -17.63
CA ASP A 248 25.60 22.04 -18.43
C ASP A 248 25.15 21.75 -19.87
N ARG A 249 25.45 20.54 -20.40
CA ARG A 249 25.01 20.11 -21.74
C ARG A 249 23.62 19.51 -21.72
N CYS A 250 23.18 19.03 -20.56
CA CYS A 250 21.87 18.45 -20.31
C CYS A 250 21.14 19.24 -19.22
N PRO A 251 20.63 20.46 -19.53
CA PRO A 251 19.83 21.21 -18.57
C PRO A 251 18.57 20.42 -18.21
N LEU A 252 18.26 20.34 -16.92
CA LEU A 252 17.15 19.55 -16.39
C LEU A 252 16.18 20.43 -15.60
N THR A 253 14.89 20.13 -15.73
CA THR A 253 13.84 20.69 -14.90
C THR A 253 13.24 19.60 -14.02
N PHE A 254 13.34 19.75 -12.70
CA PHE A 254 12.67 18.86 -11.76
C PHE A 254 11.19 19.22 -11.67
N ARG A 255 10.32 18.25 -11.94
CA ARG A 255 8.87 18.41 -11.84
C ARG A 255 8.34 17.69 -10.61
N MET A 256 7.58 18.39 -9.78
CA MET A 256 6.95 17.80 -8.60
C MET A 256 5.61 18.47 -8.30
N GLN A 257 4.79 17.79 -7.50
CA GLN A 257 3.60 18.36 -6.89
C GLN A 257 3.94 18.73 -5.45
N THR A 258 3.56 19.93 -5.01
CA THR A 258 3.81 20.40 -3.64
C THR A 258 2.98 19.64 -2.59
N GLU A 259 3.53 19.48 -1.40
CA GLU A 259 2.92 18.73 -0.29
C GLU A 259 2.30 19.64 0.78
N ALA A 260 1.87 19.07 1.92
CA ALA A 260 1.08 19.79 2.93
C ALA A 260 1.84 20.94 3.62
N TYR A 261 3.17 20.88 3.66
CA TYR A 261 4.03 21.96 4.17
C TYR A 261 5.01 22.38 3.08
N PRO A 262 4.53 23.10 2.05
CA PRO A 262 5.34 23.40 0.89
C PRO A 262 6.50 24.32 1.30
N LYS A 263 7.73 23.89 1.00
CA LYS A 263 8.95 24.66 1.32
C LYS A 263 9.40 25.54 0.16
N ARG A 264 8.85 25.33 -1.04
CA ARG A 264 9.19 26.07 -2.26
C ARG A 264 8.19 27.19 -2.63
N GLY A 265 7.38 27.64 -1.67
CA GLY A 265 6.51 28.82 -1.81
C GLY A 265 5.27 28.67 -2.70
N ALA A 266 4.92 27.45 -3.11
CA ALA A 266 3.72 27.16 -3.90
C ALA A 266 2.57 26.60 -3.05
N THR A 267 1.35 26.62 -3.57
CA THR A 267 0.15 26.13 -2.85
C THR A 267 0.13 24.60 -2.82
N ILE A 268 -0.39 23.98 -1.77
CA ILE A 268 -0.49 22.51 -1.62
C ILE A 268 -1.09 21.88 -2.88
N GLY A 269 -0.40 20.87 -3.41
CA GLY A 269 -0.71 20.08 -4.58
C GLY A 269 -0.76 20.80 -5.93
N GLN A 270 -0.17 21.99 -5.99
CA GLN A 270 0.19 22.62 -7.25
C GLN A 270 1.39 21.90 -7.87
N TRP A 271 1.35 21.66 -9.19
CA TRP A 271 2.53 21.22 -9.94
C TRP A 271 3.52 22.39 -10.08
N VAL A 272 4.77 22.12 -9.77
CA VAL A 272 5.88 23.07 -9.90
C VAL A 272 7.00 22.47 -10.73
N SER A 273 7.63 23.33 -11.51
CA SER A 273 8.79 23.03 -12.33
C SER A 273 9.97 23.83 -11.78
N VAL A 274 11.03 23.14 -11.40
CA VAL A 274 12.23 23.71 -10.79
C VAL A 274 13.40 23.52 -11.76
N PRO A 275 13.83 24.57 -12.49
CA PRO A 275 15.05 24.53 -13.28
C PRO A 275 16.26 24.27 -12.38
N LEU A 276 17.01 23.20 -12.65
CA LEU A 276 18.09 22.75 -11.76
C LEU A 276 19.38 23.58 -11.91
N ASP A 277 19.51 24.33 -13.00
CA ASP A 277 20.59 25.30 -13.22
C ASP A 277 20.55 26.48 -12.24
N HIS A 278 19.36 26.84 -11.75
CA HIS A 278 19.16 27.91 -10.77
C HIS A 278 19.17 27.46 -9.31
N GLU A 279 19.13 26.16 -9.03
CA GLU A 279 19.20 25.66 -7.65
C GLU A 279 20.59 25.89 -7.05
N PRO A 280 20.73 26.24 -5.76
CA PRO A 280 22.05 26.34 -5.14
C PRO A 280 22.74 24.95 -5.09
N PRO A 281 24.09 24.89 -5.01
CA PRO A 281 24.79 23.65 -4.72
C PRO A 281 24.26 23.00 -3.43
N GLY A 282 24.11 21.68 -3.44
CA GLY A 282 23.57 20.90 -2.33
C GLY A 282 22.38 20.03 -2.72
N LEU A 283 21.52 19.76 -1.73
CA LEU A 283 20.38 18.86 -1.88
C LEU A 283 19.25 19.52 -2.68
N ILE A 284 18.83 18.85 -3.75
CA ILE A 284 17.63 19.23 -4.52
C ILE A 284 16.39 18.51 -3.95
N THR A 285 16.45 17.18 -3.89
CA THR A 285 15.38 16.31 -3.38
C THR A 285 15.92 14.90 -3.09
N ARG A 286 15.07 13.96 -2.68
CA ARG A 286 15.45 12.60 -2.28
C ARG A 286 14.49 11.56 -2.81
N LEU A 287 15.03 10.46 -3.30
CA LEU A 287 14.24 9.25 -3.51
C LEU A 287 14.10 8.50 -2.18
N THR A 288 12.86 8.22 -1.79
CA THR A 288 12.53 7.48 -0.58
C THR A 288 11.70 6.23 -0.90
N PRO A 289 11.72 5.20 -0.03
CA PRO A 289 10.93 3.99 -0.24
C PRO A 289 9.43 4.26 -0.15
N TRP A 290 9.00 5.23 0.65
CA TRP A 290 7.59 5.62 0.75
C TRP A 290 7.43 7.11 0.52
N HIS A 291 6.26 7.47 0.00
CA HIS A 291 5.84 8.85 -0.21
C HIS A 291 5.51 9.43 1.17
N ASP A 292 6.14 10.55 1.56
CA ASP A 292 5.67 11.31 2.71
C ASP A 292 4.66 12.39 2.25
N TRP A 293 4.03 13.10 3.15
CA TRP A 293 2.96 14.06 2.80
C TRP A 293 3.20 15.43 3.42
N PHE A 294 4.42 15.61 3.92
CA PHE A 294 4.83 16.73 4.74
C PHE A 294 6.00 17.50 4.11
N ASP A 295 6.79 16.89 3.23
CA ASP A 295 8.06 17.44 2.79
C ASP A 295 8.29 17.26 1.29
N ASP A 296 8.25 18.38 0.57
CA ASP A 296 8.56 18.48 -0.87
C ASP A 296 9.94 17.88 -1.26
N TYR A 297 10.84 17.64 -0.29
CA TYR A 297 12.16 17.04 -0.50
C TYR A 297 12.18 15.50 -0.50
N THR A 298 11.05 14.82 -0.32
CA THR A 298 10.98 13.35 -0.43
C THR A 298 10.07 12.95 -1.59
N GLN A 299 10.51 11.97 -2.37
CA GLN A 299 9.85 11.58 -3.61
C GLN A 299 9.94 10.07 -3.76
N THR A 300 8.86 9.41 -4.19
CA THR A 300 8.93 8.01 -4.67
C THR A 300 9.26 7.93 -6.15
N ILE A 301 9.12 9.04 -6.87
CA ILE A 301 9.44 9.22 -8.28
C ILE A 301 10.04 10.62 -8.44
N ILE A 302 11.30 10.71 -8.84
CA ILE A 302 11.93 11.96 -9.25
C ILE A 302 11.76 12.08 -10.77
N ARG A 303 11.17 13.19 -11.22
CA ARG A 303 10.87 13.46 -12.63
C ARG A 303 11.72 14.60 -13.14
N LEU A 304 12.57 14.32 -14.11
CA LEU A 304 13.52 15.27 -14.69
C LEU A 304 13.19 15.46 -16.17
N GLN A 305 12.68 16.64 -16.51
CA GLN A 305 12.33 17.00 -17.87
C GLN A 305 13.53 17.63 -18.57
N MET A 306 13.88 17.12 -19.75
CA MET A 306 14.84 17.75 -20.66
C MET A 306 14.11 18.74 -21.58
N PRO A 307 14.74 19.87 -21.97
CA PRO A 307 14.15 20.81 -22.91
C PRO A 307 13.81 20.16 -24.25
N GLY A 308 12.58 20.36 -24.72
CA GLY A 308 12.12 19.86 -26.02
C GLY A 308 11.97 18.34 -26.13
N ALA A 309 12.14 17.57 -25.05
CA ALA A 309 11.95 16.13 -25.05
C ALA A 309 10.50 15.75 -24.74
N ASP A 310 9.97 14.76 -25.47
CA ASP A 310 8.62 14.22 -25.25
C ASP A 310 8.57 13.21 -24.08
N ARG A 311 9.74 12.81 -23.57
CA ARG A 311 9.91 11.91 -22.43
C ARG A 311 10.69 12.60 -21.32
N GLU A 312 10.36 12.23 -20.10
CA GLU A 312 11.10 12.62 -18.89
C GLU A 312 12.02 11.49 -18.44
N LEU A 313 13.18 11.86 -17.91
CA LEU A 313 14.03 10.98 -17.13
C LEU A 313 13.36 10.74 -15.77
N ARG A 314 13.18 9.47 -15.41
CA ARG A 314 12.62 9.07 -14.12
C ARG A 314 13.62 8.30 -13.29
N ILE A 315 13.73 8.69 -12.02
CA ILE A 315 14.34 7.88 -10.97
C ILE A 315 13.21 7.40 -10.07
N THR A 316 13.03 6.09 -9.99
CA THR A 316 11.83 5.51 -9.38
C THR A 316 12.20 4.48 -8.34
N ARG A 317 11.59 4.57 -7.16
CA ARG A 317 11.76 3.55 -6.11
C ARG A 317 11.13 2.21 -6.55
N ARG A 318 11.72 1.09 -6.14
CA ARG A 318 11.19 -0.27 -6.36
C ARG A 318 11.15 -1.01 -5.03
N ASP A 319 10.13 -1.85 -4.85
CA ASP A 319 10.00 -2.80 -3.73
C ASP A 319 10.38 -2.17 -2.39
N SER A 320 9.49 -1.30 -1.87
CA SER A 320 9.78 -0.54 -0.65
C SER A 320 10.03 -1.45 0.55
N GLY A 321 9.42 -2.64 0.53
CA GLY A 321 9.62 -3.69 1.51
C GLY A 321 11.06 -4.20 1.62
N ALA A 322 11.85 -4.13 0.55
CA ALA A 322 13.26 -4.51 0.55
C ALA A 322 14.19 -3.44 1.17
N TRP A 323 13.79 -2.17 1.16
CA TRP A 323 14.64 -1.07 1.64
C TRP A 323 14.86 -1.08 3.14
N VAL A 324 13.84 -1.54 3.88
CA VAL A 324 13.84 -1.58 5.34
C VAL A 324 13.30 -2.93 5.78
N LYS A 325 14.05 -3.63 6.63
CA LYS A 325 13.56 -4.87 7.25
C LYS A 325 12.46 -4.54 8.28
N PRO A 326 11.41 -5.36 8.41
CA PRO A 326 10.41 -5.16 9.45
C PRO A 326 11.08 -5.29 10.82
N GLY A 327 10.91 -4.29 11.67
CA GLY A 327 11.20 -4.38 13.09
C GLY A 327 10.01 -4.88 13.90
N PRO A 328 10.12 -4.94 15.24
CA PRO A 328 8.95 -4.92 16.10
C PRO A 328 8.06 -3.73 15.71
N MET A 329 6.74 -3.85 15.89
CA MET A 329 5.83 -2.71 15.74
C MET A 329 6.33 -1.60 16.68
N ALA A 330 7.08 -0.64 16.13
CA ALA A 330 7.87 0.29 16.90
C ALA A 330 6.98 1.41 17.45
N LYS A 331 7.39 1.96 18.60
CA LYS A 331 6.82 3.16 19.21
C LYS A 331 6.54 4.23 18.15
N PHE A 332 5.32 4.77 18.16
CA PHE A 332 4.93 5.89 17.30
C PHE A 332 5.96 7.02 17.35
N GLY A 333 6.32 7.58 16.19
CA GLY A 333 7.15 8.80 16.11
C GLY A 333 8.50 8.70 15.39
N GLY A 334 8.80 7.60 14.70
CA GLY A 334 10.10 7.40 14.04
C GLY A 334 10.24 7.94 12.62
N GLY A 335 9.81 9.17 12.31
CA GLY A 335 10.02 9.79 10.98
C GLY A 335 11.50 9.83 10.54
N GLY A 336 12.42 9.71 11.49
CA GLY A 336 13.87 9.63 11.23
C GLY A 336 14.32 8.40 10.42
N MET A 337 13.51 7.34 10.28
CA MET A 337 13.89 6.16 9.47
C MET A 337 13.80 6.43 7.95
N LEU A 338 12.81 7.20 7.49
CA LEU A 338 12.72 7.60 6.07
C LEU A 338 13.96 8.39 5.64
N GLY A 339 14.54 9.16 6.56
CA GLY A 339 15.78 9.91 6.33
C GLY A 339 17.05 9.06 6.21
N ARG A 340 17.05 7.79 6.62
CA ARG A 340 18.26 6.93 6.59
C ARG A 340 18.41 6.12 5.31
N LYS A 341 17.30 5.62 4.76
CA LYS A 341 17.29 4.76 3.56
C LYS A 341 16.75 5.56 2.39
N ARG A 342 17.63 6.35 1.77
CA ARG A 342 17.30 7.30 0.71
C ARG A 342 18.36 7.31 -0.39
N ILE A 343 18.06 8.00 -1.48
CA ILE A 343 19.03 8.37 -2.52
C ILE A 343 18.87 9.87 -2.76
N ASP A 344 19.92 10.65 -2.50
CA ASP A 344 19.84 12.12 -2.58
C ASP A 344 20.12 12.57 -4.03
N LEU A 345 19.25 13.40 -4.61
CA LEU A 345 19.54 14.14 -5.84
C LEU A 345 20.22 15.45 -5.45
N MET A 346 21.42 15.66 -5.97
CA MET A 346 22.33 16.72 -5.55
C MET A 346 22.78 17.56 -6.74
N ARG A 347 23.07 18.84 -6.48
CA ARG A 347 23.84 19.72 -7.36
C ARG A 347 25.23 19.95 -6.78
N SER A 348 26.27 19.75 -7.57
CA SER A 348 27.66 20.04 -7.16
C SER A 348 27.96 21.55 -7.22
N GLU A 349 29.10 21.96 -6.66
CA GLU A 349 29.62 23.33 -6.85
C GLU A 349 29.93 23.65 -8.31
N SER A 350 30.28 22.64 -9.11
CA SER A 350 30.54 22.76 -10.54
C SER A 350 29.27 22.71 -11.40
N GLY A 351 28.09 22.61 -10.81
CA GLY A 351 26.81 22.56 -11.52
C GLY A 351 26.34 21.17 -11.97
N GLU A 352 27.14 20.11 -11.77
CA GLU A 352 26.73 18.73 -12.08
C GLU A 352 25.52 18.31 -11.23
N ILE A 353 24.56 17.63 -11.86
CA ILE A 353 23.43 17.00 -11.20
C ILE A 353 23.72 15.50 -11.06
N PHE A 354 23.69 14.99 -9.83
CA PHE A 354 24.01 13.60 -9.56
C PHE A 354 23.15 13.00 -8.46
N LEU A 355 22.94 11.68 -8.55
CA LEU A 355 22.42 10.88 -7.44
C LEU A 355 23.58 10.49 -6.54
N ARG A 356 23.44 10.74 -5.24
CA ARG A 356 24.37 10.27 -4.21
C ARG A 356 23.83 9.00 -3.56
N LEU A 357 24.55 7.90 -3.77
CA LEU A 357 24.26 6.61 -3.18
C LEU A 357 25.32 6.32 -2.11
N ASP A 358 25.00 6.68 -0.88
CA ASP A 358 25.80 6.39 0.32
C ASP A 358 25.71 4.93 0.75
N HIS A 359 26.71 4.40 1.47
CA HIS A 359 26.62 3.06 2.03
C HIS A 359 25.68 3.01 3.22
N VAL A 360 24.51 2.41 3.02
CA VAL A 360 23.52 2.15 4.07
C VAL A 360 23.15 0.67 4.07
N GLU A 361 23.44 -0.01 5.17
CA GLU A 361 23.31 -1.47 5.33
C GLU A 361 21.98 -2.03 4.83
N GLY A 362 22.02 -3.06 3.98
CA GLY A 362 20.90 -3.75 3.38
C GLY A 362 20.57 -3.25 1.98
N VAL A 363 19.44 -3.73 1.45
CA VAL A 363 19.08 -3.55 0.04
C VAL A 363 18.41 -2.19 -0.20
N ARG A 364 18.59 -1.61 -1.39
CA ARG A 364 17.75 -0.55 -1.99
C ARG A 364 17.54 -0.90 -3.45
N LYS A 365 16.28 -1.00 -3.89
CA LYS A 365 15.91 -1.29 -5.28
C LYS A 365 15.28 -0.06 -5.91
N TRP A 366 15.68 0.27 -7.12
CA TRP A 366 15.20 1.44 -7.85
C TRP A 366 15.39 1.24 -9.36
N ALA A 367 14.92 2.20 -10.14
CA ALA A 367 15.05 2.21 -11.59
C ALA A 367 15.43 3.59 -12.09
N PHE A 368 16.13 3.61 -13.22
CA PHE A 368 16.49 4.81 -13.96
C PHE A 368 16.18 4.61 -15.44
N GLY A 369 15.47 5.57 -16.06
CA GLY A 369 15.19 5.49 -17.48
C GLY A 369 14.23 6.56 -17.99
N HIS A 370 13.78 6.38 -19.23
CA HIS A 370 12.88 7.31 -19.90
C HIS A 370 11.43 6.85 -19.84
N GLN A 371 10.52 7.78 -19.59
CA GLN A 371 9.08 7.55 -19.61
C GLN A 371 8.37 8.68 -20.35
N PRO A 372 7.27 8.40 -21.07
CA PRO A 372 6.44 9.46 -21.62
C PRO A 372 6.07 10.47 -20.53
N THR A 373 6.19 11.75 -20.86
CA THR A 373 5.76 12.81 -19.96
C THR A 373 4.24 12.72 -19.81
N PRO A 374 3.68 12.55 -18.60
CA PRO A 374 2.24 12.44 -18.44
C PRO A 374 1.57 13.74 -18.89
N GLU A 375 0.41 13.61 -19.56
CA GLU A 375 -0.49 14.75 -19.75
C GLU A 375 -0.89 15.28 -18.36
N ALA A 376 -0.73 16.59 -18.17
CA ALA A 376 -0.89 17.26 -16.87
C ALA A 376 -2.26 17.05 -16.20
N GLU A 377 -3.27 16.57 -16.93
CA GLU A 377 -4.62 16.28 -16.42
C GLU A 377 -4.79 14.86 -15.84
N SER A 378 -3.85 13.94 -16.06
CA SER A 378 -3.93 12.55 -15.59
C SER A 378 -3.46 12.36 -14.13
N ASP A 379 -2.53 13.20 -13.66
CA ASP A 379 -2.01 13.15 -12.28
C ASP A 379 -2.90 13.96 -11.32
N LYS A 380 -4.08 13.40 -10.99
CA LYS A 380 -4.98 13.96 -9.97
C LYS A 380 -4.36 13.83 -8.57
N PHE A 381 -3.89 14.96 -8.03
CA PHE A 381 -3.66 15.37 -6.63
C PHE A 381 -3.58 14.28 -5.53
N LEU A 382 -2.47 14.24 -4.77
CA LEU A 382 -2.22 13.80 -3.36
C LEU A 382 -3.08 12.68 -2.69
N THR A 383 -3.98 11.95 -3.34
CA THR A 383 -4.79 10.89 -2.69
C THR A 383 -4.81 9.59 -3.48
N ILE A 384 -4.62 9.67 -4.80
CA ILE A 384 -4.69 8.51 -5.70
C ILE A 384 -3.28 8.02 -6.07
N GLY A 385 -2.37 8.92 -6.49
CA GLY A 385 -0.96 8.62 -6.84
C GLY A 385 -0.14 7.90 -5.75
N ARG A 386 -0.59 7.99 -4.49
CA ARG A 386 0.07 7.39 -3.31
C ARG A 386 -0.03 5.88 -3.24
N PHE A 387 -1.04 5.30 -3.90
CA PHE A 387 -1.35 3.87 -3.87
C PHE A 387 -1.22 3.22 -5.25
N GLN A 388 -0.74 3.97 -6.24
CA GLN A 388 -0.59 3.49 -7.61
C GLN A 388 0.54 2.48 -7.74
N VAL A 389 0.36 1.55 -8.66
CA VAL A 389 1.45 0.69 -9.14
C VAL A 389 2.37 1.56 -9.98
N ILE A 390 3.58 1.81 -9.49
CA ILE A 390 4.53 2.65 -10.20
C ILE A 390 5.16 1.84 -11.33
N ARG A 391 4.95 2.25 -12.58
CA ARG A 391 5.72 1.71 -13.72
C ARG A 391 7.16 2.23 -13.68
N HIS A 392 8.12 1.32 -13.82
CA HIS A 392 9.55 1.62 -13.76
C HIS A 392 10.15 1.88 -15.14
N GLY A 393 9.59 1.24 -16.17
CA GLY A 393 10.02 1.30 -17.56
C GLY A 393 8.83 1.05 -18.50
N SER A 394 9.12 0.79 -19.78
CA SER A 394 8.09 0.44 -20.78
C SER A 394 7.56 -0.98 -20.58
N VAL A 395 8.34 -1.83 -19.91
CA VAL A 395 7.95 -3.18 -19.51
C VAL A 395 7.42 -3.15 -18.07
N GLY A 396 6.17 -3.56 -17.89
CA GLY A 396 5.57 -3.77 -16.58
C GLY A 396 6.09 -5.04 -15.90
N ARG A 397 5.91 -5.16 -14.60
CA ARG A 397 6.34 -6.34 -13.81
C ARG A 397 5.32 -6.77 -12.75
N TYR A 398 4.18 -6.10 -12.75
CA TYR A 398 3.24 -6.25 -11.64
C TYR A 398 2.35 -7.47 -11.86
N LEU A 399 2.11 -7.86 -13.13
CA LEU A 399 1.44 -9.13 -13.42
C LEU A 399 2.22 -10.33 -12.89
N ASN A 400 3.55 -10.25 -12.78
CA ASN A 400 4.37 -11.33 -12.22
C ASN A 400 4.01 -11.66 -10.76
N GLU A 401 3.57 -10.66 -10.02
CA GLU A 401 3.07 -10.83 -8.66
C GLU A 401 1.58 -11.22 -8.67
N VAL A 402 0.77 -10.51 -9.46
CA VAL A 402 -0.69 -10.72 -9.49
C VAL A 402 -1.10 -12.10 -9.97
N LYS A 403 -0.32 -12.72 -10.88
CA LYS A 403 -0.60 -14.08 -11.36
C LYS A 403 -0.59 -15.12 -10.24
N ASP A 404 0.09 -14.84 -9.12
CA ASP A 404 0.21 -15.74 -7.98
C ASP A 404 -0.84 -15.44 -6.89
N TYR A 405 -1.68 -14.41 -7.08
CA TYR A 405 -2.77 -14.09 -6.17
C TYR A 405 -3.93 -15.06 -6.32
N VAL A 406 -4.52 -15.44 -5.18
CA VAL A 406 -5.83 -16.10 -5.16
C VAL A 406 -6.91 -15.04 -5.40
N LEU A 407 -7.46 -14.99 -6.60
CA LEU A 407 -8.52 -14.05 -6.99
C LEU A 407 -9.86 -14.74 -7.30
N ASP A 408 -9.88 -16.07 -7.20
CA ASP A 408 -11.04 -16.93 -7.34
C ASP A 408 -10.97 -18.00 -6.24
N TRP A 409 -12.01 -18.12 -5.42
CA TRP A 409 -12.07 -19.06 -4.30
C TRP A 409 -13.53 -19.37 -3.93
N ASP A 410 -13.71 -20.43 -3.15
CA ASP A 410 -15.03 -20.84 -2.66
C ASP A 410 -15.49 -19.93 -1.51
N VAL A 411 -16.57 -19.17 -1.74
CA VAL A 411 -17.17 -18.25 -0.76
C VAL A 411 -18.28 -18.97 -0.01
N LYS A 412 -18.16 -19.06 1.32
CA LYS A 412 -19.12 -19.82 2.17
C LYS A 412 -19.89 -18.92 3.12
N THR A 413 -19.28 -17.83 3.55
CA THR A 413 -19.83 -16.91 4.52
C THR A 413 -20.93 -16.07 3.86
N PRO A 414 -22.14 -16.01 4.43
CA PRO A 414 -23.21 -15.21 3.88
C PRO A 414 -22.96 -13.72 4.09
N HIS A 415 -23.53 -12.90 3.22
CA HIS A 415 -23.43 -11.45 3.24
C HIS A 415 -24.81 -10.79 3.37
N PRO A 416 -24.96 -9.67 4.09
CA PRO A 416 -23.95 -9.04 4.95
C PRO A 416 -23.71 -9.80 6.26
N HIS A 417 -22.53 -9.62 6.84
CA HIS A 417 -22.19 -10.11 8.18
C HIS A 417 -21.23 -9.21 8.95
N LEU A 418 -20.67 -8.16 8.33
CA LEU A 418 -19.62 -7.35 8.95
C LEU A 418 -20.12 -6.68 10.25
N PHE A 419 -21.34 -6.13 10.21
CA PHE A 419 -21.94 -5.46 11.37
C PHE A 419 -23.25 -6.09 11.82
N MET A 420 -24.10 -6.48 10.88
CA MET A 420 -25.38 -7.15 11.11
C MET A 420 -25.51 -8.30 10.14
N THR A 421 -26.18 -9.36 10.57
CA THR A 421 -26.63 -10.41 9.67
C THR A 421 -27.77 -9.92 8.78
N ARG A 422 -28.03 -10.61 7.66
CA ARG A 422 -29.19 -10.34 6.80
C ARG A 422 -30.51 -10.30 7.59
N THR A 423 -30.71 -11.25 8.50
CA THR A 423 -31.91 -11.34 9.34
C THR A 423 -32.05 -10.14 10.27
N GLU A 424 -30.96 -9.69 10.90
CA GLU A 424 -31.00 -8.48 11.74
C GLU A 424 -31.30 -7.21 10.92
N LEU A 425 -30.78 -7.12 9.69
CA LEU A 425 -31.06 -5.98 8.81
C LEU A 425 -32.55 -5.95 8.39
N GLU A 426 -33.13 -7.10 8.04
CA GLU A 426 -34.55 -7.20 7.72
C GLU A 426 -35.46 -6.83 8.90
N GLN A 427 -35.03 -7.14 10.12
CA GLN A 427 -35.72 -6.67 11.34
C GLN A 427 -35.63 -5.15 11.49
N ALA A 428 -34.48 -4.54 11.16
CA ALA A 428 -34.34 -3.09 11.21
C ALA A 428 -35.26 -2.36 10.22
N TRP A 429 -35.52 -2.92 9.04
CA TRP A 429 -36.47 -2.35 8.06
C TRP A 429 -37.91 -2.27 8.58
N GLN A 430 -38.29 -3.15 9.52
CA GLN A 430 -39.62 -3.11 10.13
C GLN A 430 -39.84 -1.86 10.99
N ARG A 431 -38.78 -1.11 11.34
CA ARG A 431 -38.87 0.12 12.13
C ARG A 431 -39.53 1.28 11.37
N LYS A 432 -39.69 1.18 10.04
CA LYS A 432 -40.27 2.19 9.14
C LYS A 432 -39.63 3.58 9.34
N PRO A 433 -38.53 3.87 8.63
CA PRO A 433 -37.84 5.14 8.83
C PRO A 433 -38.74 6.33 8.46
N ASP A 434 -38.46 7.48 9.07
CA ASP A 434 -39.04 8.75 8.67
C ASP A 434 -38.69 9.06 7.19
N PRO A 435 -39.69 9.24 6.30
CA PRO A 435 -39.46 9.53 4.89
C PRO A 435 -38.63 10.80 4.65
N GLU A 436 -38.78 11.83 5.50
CA GLU A 436 -38.01 13.08 5.36
C GLU A 436 -36.52 12.82 5.58
N THR A 437 -36.18 12.06 6.62
CA THR A 437 -34.80 11.60 6.86
C THR A 437 -34.22 10.83 5.66
N VAL A 438 -35.00 9.94 5.03
CA VAL A 438 -34.54 9.19 3.84
C VAL A 438 -34.28 10.15 2.67
N GLU A 439 -35.17 11.10 2.45
CA GLU A 439 -35.06 12.11 1.38
C GLU A 439 -33.83 13.03 1.57
N GLU A 440 -33.56 13.45 2.81
CA GLU A 440 -32.36 14.25 3.14
C GLU A 440 -31.07 13.50 2.78
N LEU A 441 -30.98 12.21 3.15
CA LEU A 441 -29.81 11.37 2.84
C LEU A 441 -29.61 11.20 1.34
N LEU A 442 -30.70 10.98 0.60
CA LEU A 442 -30.67 10.88 -0.86
C LEU A 442 -30.21 12.19 -1.50
N THR A 443 -30.75 13.32 -1.05
CA THR A 443 -30.34 14.64 -1.52
C THR A 443 -28.84 14.89 -1.32
N ILE A 444 -28.28 14.52 -0.16
CA ILE A 444 -26.83 14.63 0.09
C ILE A 444 -26.04 13.69 -0.83
N SER A 445 -26.51 12.46 -1.00
CA SER A 445 -25.90 11.45 -1.85
C SER A 445 -25.82 11.92 -3.31
N GLU A 446 -26.89 12.53 -3.83
CA GLU A 446 -27.02 13.03 -5.21
C GLU A 446 -26.15 14.24 -5.53
N ARG A 447 -25.83 15.07 -4.52
CA ARG A 447 -24.90 16.20 -4.67
C ARG A 447 -23.47 15.74 -4.98
N SER A 448 -23.13 14.50 -4.68
CA SER A 448 -21.80 13.94 -4.95
C SER A 448 -21.79 13.11 -6.23
N ARG A 449 -21.24 13.70 -7.30
CA ARG A 449 -21.00 13.00 -8.58
C ARG A 449 -19.58 12.44 -8.72
N GLY A 450 -18.74 12.59 -7.69
CA GLY A 450 -17.30 12.29 -7.76
C GLY A 450 -16.83 11.20 -6.78
N ILE A 451 -15.69 10.58 -7.11
CA ILE A 451 -15.09 9.42 -6.42
C ILE A 451 -14.54 9.74 -5.01
N GLY A 452 -14.45 11.03 -4.65
CA GLY A 452 -13.63 11.51 -3.53
C GLY A 452 -14.29 11.62 -2.15
N SER A 453 -15.62 11.76 -2.04
CA SER A 453 -16.27 12.00 -0.73
C SER A 453 -16.91 10.72 -0.18
N GLY A 454 -16.20 10.01 0.70
CA GLY A 454 -16.74 8.88 1.47
C GLY A 454 -18.06 9.20 2.18
N TYR A 455 -18.19 10.44 2.67
CA TYR A 455 -19.37 10.94 3.37
C TYR A 455 -20.65 10.85 2.54
N ALA A 456 -20.68 11.49 1.36
CA ALA A 456 -21.89 11.48 0.55
C ALA A 456 -22.26 10.07 0.06
N MET A 457 -21.27 9.22 -0.19
CA MET A 457 -21.52 7.81 -0.53
C MET A 457 -22.12 7.01 0.63
N SER A 458 -21.65 7.25 1.86
CA SER A 458 -22.21 6.61 3.05
C SER A 458 -23.67 7.02 3.31
N MET A 459 -24.05 8.27 3.01
CA MET A 459 -25.45 8.72 3.17
C MET A 459 -26.39 7.95 2.24
N GLY A 460 -26.01 7.75 0.98
CA GLY A 460 -26.77 6.92 0.05
C GLY A 460 -26.92 5.49 0.53
N LEU A 461 -25.83 4.86 1.01
CA LEU A 461 -25.89 3.51 1.56
C LEU A 461 -26.80 3.45 2.80
N GLY A 462 -26.70 4.45 3.69
CA GLY A 462 -27.56 4.59 4.86
C GLY A 462 -29.04 4.67 4.51
N ALA A 463 -29.41 5.46 3.49
CA ALA A 463 -30.79 5.59 3.02
C ALA A 463 -31.36 4.22 2.60
N TRP A 464 -30.61 3.46 1.81
CA TRP A 464 -31.03 2.11 1.40
C TRP A 464 -31.02 1.12 2.57
N LEU A 465 -30.03 1.17 3.45
CA LEU A 465 -29.98 0.32 4.64
C LEU A 465 -31.20 0.52 5.55
N MET A 466 -31.77 1.72 5.60
CA MET A 466 -32.96 2.01 6.40
C MET A 466 -34.26 1.45 5.81
N THR A 467 -34.34 1.29 4.48
CA THR A 467 -35.59 0.92 3.79
C THR A 467 -35.58 -0.48 3.20
N GLY A 468 -34.43 -0.96 2.73
CA GLY A 468 -34.30 -2.18 1.92
C GLY A 468 -34.85 -2.03 0.49
N ASP A 469 -35.33 -0.85 0.11
CA ASP A 469 -36.07 -0.61 -1.12
C ASP A 469 -35.14 -0.53 -2.35
N PRO A 470 -35.34 -1.38 -3.39
CA PRO A 470 -34.58 -1.31 -4.64
C PRO A 470 -34.64 0.05 -5.33
N GLU A 471 -35.74 0.81 -5.24
CA GLU A 471 -35.86 2.14 -5.84
C GLU A 471 -34.93 3.15 -5.15
N VAL A 472 -34.83 3.08 -3.83
CA VAL A 472 -33.87 3.88 -3.04
C VAL A 472 -32.43 3.50 -3.41
N ALA A 473 -32.13 2.21 -3.59
CA ALA A 473 -30.81 1.75 -4.01
C ALA A 473 -30.44 2.28 -5.41
N GLN A 474 -31.39 2.30 -6.34
CA GLN A 474 -31.22 2.83 -7.69
C GLN A 474 -30.95 4.33 -7.66
N ARG A 475 -31.77 5.10 -6.93
CA ARG A 475 -31.63 6.56 -6.80
C ARG A 475 -30.32 6.95 -6.12
N ALA A 476 -29.91 6.21 -5.08
CA ALA A 476 -28.63 6.41 -4.41
C ALA A 476 -27.40 5.89 -5.21
N THR A 477 -27.62 5.29 -6.38
CA THR A 477 -26.59 4.72 -7.26
C THR A 477 -25.65 3.72 -6.59
N ILE A 478 -26.17 2.90 -5.65
CA ILE A 478 -25.35 2.04 -4.78
C ILE A 478 -24.48 1.05 -5.56
N VAL A 479 -25.06 0.34 -6.53
CA VAL A 479 -24.30 -0.63 -7.35
C VAL A 479 -23.22 0.07 -8.18
N GLU A 480 -23.53 1.24 -8.73
CA GLU A 480 -22.56 2.01 -9.51
C GLU A 480 -21.41 2.52 -8.63
N ARG A 481 -21.69 2.98 -7.42
CA ARG A 481 -20.65 3.38 -6.45
C ARG A 481 -19.74 2.20 -6.09
N LEU A 482 -20.30 1.00 -5.91
CA LEU A 482 -19.50 -0.22 -5.71
C LEU A 482 -18.61 -0.50 -6.92
N ARG A 483 -19.17 -0.49 -8.14
CA ARG A 483 -18.41 -0.71 -9.38
C ARG A 483 -17.28 0.29 -9.52
N MET A 484 -17.55 1.57 -9.30
CA MET A 484 -16.56 2.65 -9.32
C MET A 484 -15.44 2.38 -8.31
N LYS A 485 -15.77 2.03 -7.06
CA LYS A 485 -14.77 1.71 -6.02
C LYS A 485 -13.91 0.50 -6.38
N MET A 486 -14.53 -0.58 -6.86
CA MET A 486 -13.81 -1.79 -7.27
C MET A 486 -12.93 -1.54 -8.51
N ALA A 487 -13.36 -0.67 -9.43
CA ALA A 487 -12.59 -0.29 -10.59
C ALA A 487 -11.33 0.52 -10.25
N GLN A 488 -11.26 1.14 -9.07
CA GLN A 488 -10.04 1.83 -8.62
C GLN A 488 -8.91 0.86 -8.25
N LEU A 489 -9.18 -0.43 -8.03
CA LEU A 489 -8.14 -1.43 -7.71
C LEU A 489 -7.23 -0.99 -6.54
N GLY A 490 -7.81 -0.39 -5.50
CA GLY A 490 -7.05 0.12 -4.34
C GLY A 490 -6.32 1.45 -4.57
N GLU A 491 -6.42 2.06 -5.75
CA GLU A 491 -5.91 3.41 -6.05
C GLU A 491 -6.83 4.50 -5.50
N PHE A 492 -6.94 4.57 -4.19
CA PHE A 492 -7.64 5.62 -3.46
C PHE A 492 -7.07 5.74 -2.06
N ASP A 493 -7.45 6.79 -1.34
CA ASP A 493 -7.14 6.94 0.08
C ASP A 493 -7.74 5.77 0.88
N THR A 494 -6.99 4.69 1.04
CA THR A 494 -7.42 3.48 1.77
C THR A 494 -7.66 3.76 3.25
N MET A 495 -7.03 4.83 3.78
CA MET A 495 -7.26 5.29 5.13
C MET A 495 -8.64 5.92 5.26
N ASN A 496 -9.10 6.80 4.37
CA ASN A 496 -10.45 7.37 4.48
C ASN A 496 -11.55 6.52 3.82
N GLY A 497 -11.23 5.81 2.73
CA GLY A 497 -12.20 5.06 1.92
C GLY A 497 -12.31 3.57 2.24
N GLY A 498 -11.36 2.98 2.98
CA GLY A 498 -11.31 1.52 3.21
C GLY A 498 -12.55 0.98 3.94
N GLY A 499 -12.96 1.63 5.04
CA GLY A 499 -14.14 1.22 5.82
C GLY A 499 -15.44 1.26 5.01
N PHE A 500 -15.69 2.35 4.27
CA PHE A 500 -16.84 2.42 3.35
C PHE A 500 -16.78 1.34 2.28
N THR A 501 -15.60 1.09 1.69
CA THR A 501 -15.42 0.07 0.64
C THR A 501 -15.77 -1.33 1.14
N CYS A 502 -15.34 -1.69 2.36
CA CYS A 502 -15.71 -2.95 3.00
C CYS A 502 -17.22 -3.00 3.28
N SER A 503 -17.77 -1.90 3.80
CA SER A 503 -19.19 -1.79 4.15
C SER A 503 -20.10 -1.97 2.93
N ILE A 504 -19.87 -1.22 1.85
CA ILE A 504 -20.68 -1.31 0.64
C ILE A 504 -20.52 -2.66 -0.04
N PHE A 505 -19.31 -3.24 -0.06
CA PHE A 505 -19.10 -4.58 -0.61
C PHE A 505 -19.88 -5.63 0.18
N ASP A 506 -19.73 -5.68 1.50
CA ASP A 506 -20.42 -6.63 2.37
C ASP A 506 -21.95 -6.54 2.21
N THR A 507 -22.51 -5.34 2.15
CA THR A 507 -23.96 -5.18 2.02
C THR A 507 -24.48 -5.56 0.64
N VAL A 508 -23.80 -5.14 -0.42
CA VAL A 508 -24.34 -5.20 -1.78
C VAL A 508 -24.12 -6.58 -2.42
N MET A 509 -23.05 -7.29 -2.06
CA MET A 509 -22.76 -8.60 -2.67
C MET A 509 -23.78 -9.68 -2.28
N GLY A 510 -24.42 -9.55 -1.11
CA GLY A 510 -25.48 -10.44 -0.63
C GLY A 510 -26.92 -9.97 -0.90
N SER A 511 -27.12 -8.79 -1.50
CA SER A 511 -28.45 -8.16 -1.56
C SER A 511 -29.31 -8.53 -2.76
N GLY A 512 -28.73 -9.18 -3.77
CA GLY A 512 -29.40 -9.41 -5.06
C GLY A 512 -29.35 -8.22 -6.02
N LEU A 513 -28.81 -7.06 -5.61
CA LEU A 513 -28.68 -5.87 -6.47
C LEU A 513 -27.61 -6.03 -7.56
N VAL A 514 -26.65 -6.93 -7.37
CA VAL A 514 -25.56 -7.19 -8.33
C VAL A 514 -25.89 -8.42 -9.19
N PRO A 515 -25.88 -8.28 -10.53
CA PRO A 515 -26.03 -9.40 -11.46
C PRO A 515 -24.99 -10.51 -11.24
N GLU A 516 -25.40 -11.76 -11.39
CA GLU A 516 -24.54 -12.93 -11.08
C GLU A 516 -23.26 -12.98 -11.93
N ASN A 517 -23.33 -12.57 -13.19
CA ASN A 517 -22.19 -12.50 -14.12
C ASN A 517 -21.13 -11.46 -13.72
N GLU A 518 -21.48 -10.46 -12.91
CA GLU A 518 -20.54 -9.44 -12.42
C GLU A 518 -19.88 -9.83 -11.09
N ARG A 519 -20.50 -10.73 -10.31
CA ARG A 519 -20.06 -11.05 -8.95
C ARG A 519 -18.62 -11.54 -8.90
N LYS A 520 -18.23 -12.45 -9.80
CA LYS A 520 -16.87 -13.00 -9.85
C LYS A 520 -15.82 -11.90 -10.02
N LEU A 521 -16.07 -10.93 -10.88
CA LEU A 521 -15.17 -9.79 -11.08
C LEU A 521 -15.07 -8.91 -9.82
N LEU A 522 -16.19 -8.61 -9.17
CA LEU A 522 -16.17 -7.78 -7.96
C LEU A 522 -15.46 -8.50 -6.80
N TRP A 523 -15.65 -9.81 -6.65
CA TRP A 523 -14.91 -10.65 -5.69
C TRP A 523 -13.40 -10.62 -5.95
N ALA A 524 -12.97 -10.81 -7.19
CA ALA A 524 -11.56 -10.73 -7.57
C ALA A 524 -10.96 -9.35 -7.25
N ARG A 525 -11.67 -8.27 -7.58
CA ARG A 525 -11.24 -6.90 -7.30
C ARG A 525 -11.17 -6.59 -5.80
N PHE A 526 -12.08 -7.14 -4.99
CA PHE A 526 -12.04 -6.99 -3.54
C PHE A 526 -10.90 -7.81 -2.91
N ALA A 527 -10.64 -9.03 -3.37
CA ALA A 527 -9.47 -9.79 -2.93
C ALA A 527 -8.16 -9.06 -3.29
N TYR A 528 -8.09 -8.51 -4.50
CA TYR A 528 -6.97 -7.69 -4.94
C TYR A 528 -6.74 -6.46 -4.04
N LEU A 529 -7.80 -5.80 -3.55
CA LEU A 529 -7.69 -4.75 -2.54
C LEU A 529 -6.98 -5.26 -1.27
N GLY A 530 -7.26 -6.48 -0.82
CA GLY A 530 -6.57 -7.11 0.30
C GLY A 530 -5.06 -7.29 0.06
N TYR A 531 -4.67 -7.78 -1.12
CA TYR A 531 -3.25 -7.86 -1.50
C TYR A 531 -2.60 -6.48 -1.57
N ARG A 532 -3.26 -5.49 -2.18
CA ARG A 532 -2.75 -4.10 -2.22
C ARG A 532 -2.54 -3.53 -0.84
N MET A 533 -3.54 -3.61 0.04
CA MET A 533 -3.44 -3.05 1.39
C MET A 533 -2.41 -3.77 2.27
N ALA A 534 -2.14 -5.05 2.01
CA ALA A 534 -1.10 -5.81 2.68
C ALA A 534 0.31 -5.59 2.08
N HIS A 535 0.40 -5.03 0.88
CA HIS A 535 1.67 -4.83 0.20
C HIS A 535 2.52 -3.79 0.95
N PRO A 536 3.84 -4.04 1.17
CA PRO A 536 4.71 -3.12 1.92
C PRO A 536 4.74 -1.69 1.37
N ASP A 537 4.50 -1.51 0.07
CA ASP A 537 4.44 -0.19 -0.58
C ASP A 537 3.25 0.68 -0.13
N THR A 538 2.18 0.08 0.39
CA THR A 538 0.94 0.80 0.71
C THR A 538 0.97 1.46 2.08
N TRP A 539 1.26 0.69 3.14
CA TRP A 539 1.46 1.21 4.49
C TRP A 539 2.22 0.17 5.33
N SER A 540 3.39 0.51 5.89
CA SER A 540 4.24 -0.46 6.62
C SER A 540 4.90 0.19 7.84
N MET A 541 4.19 0.17 8.95
CA MET A 541 4.65 0.80 10.20
C MET A 541 5.88 0.13 10.79
N GLU A 542 5.93 -1.18 10.72
CA GLU A 542 7.05 -2.00 11.18
C GLU A 542 8.35 -1.69 10.42
N ARG A 543 8.26 -1.02 9.27
CA ARG A 543 9.39 -0.50 8.48
C ARG A 543 9.60 1.00 8.62
N GLY A 544 8.87 1.65 9.53
CA GLY A 544 8.98 3.08 9.78
C GLY A 544 8.12 3.96 8.88
N TYR A 545 7.34 3.39 7.95
CA TYR A 545 6.38 4.16 7.18
C TYR A 545 5.14 4.44 8.04
N CYS A 546 5.21 5.54 8.77
CA CYS A 546 4.13 6.10 9.54
C CYS A 546 4.19 7.64 9.43
N SER A 547 3.03 8.29 9.38
CA SER A 547 2.96 9.75 9.29
C SER A 547 3.21 10.46 10.62
N GLY A 548 3.72 9.77 11.64
CA GLY A 548 3.81 10.29 13.02
C GLY A 548 2.46 10.49 13.73
N ASN A 549 1.34 10.46 13.01
CA ASN A 549 -0.01 10.58 13.56
C ASN A 549 -0.61 9.19 13.86
N LEU A 550 -0.97 8.97 15.12
CA LEU A 550 -1.52 7.71 15.63
C LEU A 550 -2.75 7.25 14.82
N ASN A 551 -3.70 8.16 14.59
CA ASN A 551 -4.95 7.87 13.90
C ASN A 551 -4.81 7.29 12.49
N MET A 552 -3.79 7.71 11.74
CA MET A 552 -3.55 7.26 10.35
C MET A 552 -3.16 5.79 10.35
N SER A 553 -2.16 5.48 11.16
CA SER A 553 -1.62 4.14 11.35
C SER A 553 -2.65 3.14 11.85
N VAL A 554 -3.42 3.55 12.87
CA VAL A 554 -4.53 2.76 13.39
C VAL A 554 -5.54 2.50 12.28
N THR A 555 -5.99 3.54 11.58
CA THR A 555 -7.00 3.38 10.54
C THR A 555 -6.54 2.44 9.42
N SER A 556 -5.36 2.66 8.83
CA SER A 556 -4.89 1.86 7.68
C SER A 556 -4.83 0.37 8.02
N ASN A 557 -4.31 0.02 9.20
CA ASN A 557 -4.22 -1.38 9.65
C ASN A 557 -5.58 -1.96 10.01
N MET A 558 -6.44 -1.21 10.71
CA MET A 558 -7.80 -1.68 11.02
C MET A 558 -8.60 -1.95 9.74
N HIS A 559 -8.43 -1.14 8.69
CA HIS A 559 -9.10 -1.36 7.41
C HIS A 559 -8.58 -2.60 6.67
N LEU A 560 -7.28 -2.93 6.75
CA LEU A 560 -6.79 -4.23 6.27
C LEU A 560 -7.42 -5.38 7.07
N GLY A 561 -7.57 -5.20 8.38
CA GLY A 561 -8.33 -6.11 9.25
C GLY A 561 -9.80 -6.24 8.82
N LEU A 562 -10.46 -5.15 8.44
CA LEU A 562 -11.82 -5.18 7.92
C LEU A 562 -11.91 -5.94 6.60
N VAL A 563 -10.96 -5.78 5.67
CA VAL A 563 -10.93 -6.60 4.45
C VAL A 563 -10.90 -8.09 4.80
N ALA A 564 -10.05 -8.49 5.75
CA ALA A 564 -10.01 -9.88 6.22
C ALA A 564 -11.34 -10.33 6.85
N CYS A 565 -12.02 -9.45 7.58
CA CYS A 565 -13.33 -9.74 8.19
C CYS A 565 -14.46 -9.78 7.17
N THR A 566 -14.38 -9.02 6.07
CA THR A 566 -15.39 -9.04 5.00
C THR A 566 -15.28 -10.32 4.18
N ILE A 567 -14.08 -10.86 3.95
CA ILE A 567 -13.90 -12.09 3.17
C ILE A 567 -13.18 -13.19 3.98
N PRO A 568 -13.77 -13.66 5.09
CA PRO A 568 -13.07 -14.50 6.08
C PRO A 568 -12.69 -15.88 5.54
N ASP A 569 -13.37 -16.36 4.49
CA ASP A 569 -13.06 -17.63 3.81
C ASP A 569 -11.84 -17.55 2.87
N HIS A 570 -11.40 -16.33 2.52
CA HIS A 570 -10.26 -16.17 1.63
C HIS A 570 -8.98 -16.73 2.26
N PRO A 571 -8.12 -17.47 1.53
CA PRO A 571 -6.92 -18.10 2.11
C PRO A 571 -5.97 -17.13 2.83
N MET A 572 -5.92 -15.87 2.39
CA MET A 572 -5.10 -14.83 3.00
C MET A 572 -5.76 -14.07 4.15
N ALA A 573 -7.06 -14.27 4.45
CA ALA A 573 -7.75 -13.51 5.50
C ALA A 573 -7.04 -13.63 6.86
N LYS A 574 -6.62 -14.85 7.24
CA LYS A 574 -5.84 -15.10 8.47
C LYS A 574 -4.46 -14.45 8.47
N THR A 575 -3.89 -14.17 7.31
CA THR A 575 -2.63 -13.44 7.18
C THR A 575 -2.87 -11.93 7.28
N TRP A 576 -3.86 -11.42 6.55
CA TRP A 576 -4.22 -10.00 6.50
C TRP A 576 -4.72 -9.44 7.83
N ILE A 577 -5.37 -10.26 8.67
CA ILE A 577 -5.83 -9.78 9.97
C ILE A 577 -4.69 -9.62 11.00
N LYS A 578 -3.53 -10.26 10.80
CA LYS A 578 -2.45 -10.26 11.81
C LYS A 578 -1.93 -8.86 12.16
N PRO A 579 -1.56 -7.99 11.19
CA PRO A 579 -1.11 -6.64 11.51
C PRO A 579 -2.17 -5.83 12.27
N ALA A 580 -3.45 -5.97 11.90
CA ALA A 580 -4.55 -5.32 12.60
C ALA A 580 -4.66 -5.78 14.06
N ARG A 581 -4.61 -7.10 14.32
CA ARG A 581 -4.67 -7.63 15.69
C ARG A 581 -3.46 -7.24 16.53
N LEU A 582 -2.26 -7.29 15.96
CA LEU A 582 -1.05 -6.87 16.66
C LEU A 582 -1.11 -5.39 17.04
N LEU A 583 -1.56 -4.54 16.12
CA LEU A 583 -1.73 -3.12 16.41
C LEU A 583 -2.84 -2.87 17.43
N PHE A 584 -3.98 -3.56 17.31
CA PHE A 584 -5.06 -3.47 18.29
C PHE A 584 -4.55 -3.81 19.69
N GLU A 585 -3.84 -4.92 19.84
CA GLU A 585 -3.24 -5.34 21.12
C GLU A 585 -2.24 -4.29 21.65
N GLU A 586 -1.34 -3.80 20.80
CA GLU A 586 -0.40 -2.73 21.14
C GLU A 586 -1.13 -1.47 21.64
N MET A 587 -2.23 -1.07 20.99
CA MET A 587 -3.00 0.11 21.39
C MET A 587 -3.66 -0.11 22.74
N MET A 588 -4.26 -1.29 22.93
CA MET A 588 -4.91 -1.63 24.19
C MET A 588 -3.90 -1.73 25.34
N ALA A 589 -2.72 -2.31 25.11
CA ALA A 589 -1.70 -2.51 26.14
C ALA A 589 -0.97 -1.22 26.52
N ASN A 590 -0.60 -0.38 25.55
CA ASN A 590 0.34 0.73 25.77
C ASN A 590 -0.32 2.11 25.68
N ASN A 591 -1.36 2.29 24.85
CA ASN A 591 -1.97 3.60 24.63
C ASN A 591 -3.18 3.85 25.53
N VAL A 592 -4.01 2.83 25.78
CA VAL A 592 -5.16 2.95 26.68
C VAL A 592 -4.67 3.05 28.13
N GLY A 593 -5.04 4.15 28.79
CA GLY A 593 -4.71 4.38 30.20
C GLY A 593 -5.44 3.44 31.16
N PRO A 594 -5.03 3.39 32.44
CA PRO A 594 -5.63 2.51 33.43
C PRO A 594 -7.15 2.75 33.62
N ALA A 595 -7.61 3.98 33.44
CA ALA A 595 -9.01 4.38 33.50
C ALA A 595 -9.67 4.55 32.11
N GLY A 596 -9.01 4.09 31.04
CA GLY A 596 -9.49 4.18 29.66
C GLY A 596 -9.00 5.40 28.88
N GLU A 597 -8.08 6.19 29.44
CA GLU A 597 -7.61 7.43 28.82
C GLU A 597 -6.97 7.19 27.45
N TRP A 598 -7.15 8.13 26.52
CA TRP A 598 -6.58 8.06 25.17
C TRP A 598 -5.64 9.25 24.89
N PRO A 599 -4.48 9.02 24.23
CA PRO A 599 -3.46 10.05 24.01
C PRO A 599 -3.82 11.22 23.09
N GLU A 600 -4.82 11.06 22.24
CA GLU A 600 -5.22 12.12 21.32
C GLU A 600 -6.38 12.97 21.85
N SER A 601 -6.57 14.15 21.26
CA SER A 601 -7.55 15.15 21.72
C SER A 601 -8.97 14.59 21.83
N ILE A 602 -9.61 14.88 22.97
CA ILE A 602 -10.99 14.46 23.25
C ILE A 602 -11.96 15.09 22.26
N ALA A 603 -11.72 16.35 21.87
CA ALA A 603 -12.60 17.07 20.96
C ALA A 603 -12.66 16.48 19.54
N ASN A 604 -11.66 15.70 19.10
CA ASN A 604 -11.65 15.18 17.73
C ASN A 604 -10.83 13.90 17.53
N TYR A 605 -9.51 13.94 17.76
CA TYR A 605 -8.61 12.92 17.23
C TYR A 605 -8.71 11.58 17.94
N MET A 606 -9.08 11.57 19.23
CA MET A 606 -9.47 10.34 19.91
C MET A 606 -10.52 9.59 19.09
N HIS A 607 -11.59 10.27 18.67
CA HIS A 607 -12.66 9.63 17.89
C HIS A 607 -12.19 9.14 16.53
N VAL A 608 -11.26 9.84 15.88
CA VAL A 608 -10.71 9.40 14.58
C VAL A 608 -9.95 8.07 14.72
N SER A 609 -9.31 7.83 15.87
CA SER A 609 -8.58 6.59 16.18
C SER A 609 -9.44 5.49 16.79
N THR A 610 -10.34 5.83 17.71
CA THR A 610 -11.18 4.84 18.41
C THR A 610 -12.27 4.28 17.51
N ALA A 611 -12.70 5.06 16.52
CA ALA A 611 -13.68 4.62 15.53
C ALA A 611 -13.22 3.35 14.79
N PRO A 612 -12.12 3.36 14.00
CA PRO A 612 -11.64 2.16 13.32
C PRO A 612 -11.33 0.99 14.26
N LEU A 613 -10.88 1.24 15.51
CA LEU A 613 -10.67 0.18 16.51
C LEU A 613 -11.98 -0.53 16.88
N LEU A 614 -13.04 0.23 17.17
CA LEU A 614 -14.34 -0.34 17.54
C LEU A 614 -14.97 -1.14 16.38
N TYR A 615 -14.88 -0.64 15.16
CA TYR A 615 -15.52 -1.31 14.02
C TYR A 615 -14.79 -2.56 13.61
N PHE A 616 -13.45 -2.51 13.62
CA PHE A 616 -12.65 -3.71 13.49
C PHE A 616 -12.99 -4.73 14.58
N ALA A 617 -13.18 -4.28 15.84
CA ALA A 617 -13.54 -5.18 16.92
C ALA A 617 -14.90 -5.87 16.69
N ILE A 618 -15.92 -5.12 16.26
CA ILE A 618 -17.25 -5.65 15.91
C ILE A 618 -17.13 -6.64 14.75
N ALA A 619 -16.48 -6.22 13.65
CA ALA A 619 -16.30 -7.02 12.45
C ALA A 619 -15.53 -8.33 12.72
N ALA A 620 -14.42 -8.26 13.46
CA ALA A 620 -13.63 -9.42 13.83
C ALA A 620 -14.42 -10.40 14.70
N THR A 621 -15.27 -9.89 15.59
CA THR A 621 -16.14 -10.71 16.44
C THR A 621 -17.19 -11.43 15.59
N ASN A 622 -17.85 -10.70 14.67
CA ASN A 622 -18.88 -11.26 13.79
C ASN A 622 -18.33 -12.26 12.77
N ALA A 623 -17.14 -11.99 12.22
CA ALA A 623 -16.46 -12.88 11.27
C ALA A 623 -15.80 -14.10 11.95
N GLY A 624 -15.85 -14.21 13.29
CA GLY A 624 -15.20 -15.29 14.03
C GLY A 624 -13.67 -15.23 14.05
N LEU A 625 -13.08 -14.06 13.76
CA LEU A 625 -11.63 -13.85 13.69
C LEU A 625 -11.03 -13.25 14.98
N GLY A 626 -11.86 -12.92 15.97
CA GLY A 626 -11.48 -12.60 17.34
C GLY A 626 -12.59 -11.87 18.11
N ASP A 627 -12.82 -12.24 19.37
CA ASP A 627 -13.78 -11.54 20.24
C ASP A 627 -13.15 -10.29 20.87
N LEU A 628 -13.08 -9.22 20.08
CA LEU A 628 -12.40 -7.99 20.48
C LEU A 628 -13.34 -6.98 21.13
N VAL A 629 -14.65 -7.08 20.92
CA VAL A 629 -15.65 -6.22 21.58
C VAL A 629 -15.65 -6.44 23.10
N ASN A 630 -15.30 -7.65 23.54
CA ASN A 630 -15.26 -7.99 24.97
C ASN A 630 -13.89 -7.76 25.62
N ASP A 631 -12.95 -7.10 24.95
CA ASP A 631 -11.71 -6.66 25.60
C ASP A 631 -12.00 -5.58 26.64
N ASP A 632 -11.63 -5.84 27.89
CA ASP A 632 -11.88 -4.92 29.00
C ASP A 632 -11.20 -3.56 28.81
N ARG A 633 -10.07 -3.49 28.09
CA ARG A 633 -9.36 -2.23 27.79
C ARG A 633 -10.15 -1.41 26.79
N LEU A 634 -10.71 -2.05 25.77
CA LEU A 634 -11.62 -1.38 24.81
C LEU A 634 -12.88 -0.89 25.53
N LYS A 635 -13.49 -1.70 26.39
CA LYS A 635 -14.64 -1.28 27.21
C LYS A 635 -14.29 -0.08 28.09
N ARG A 636 -13.14 -0.09 28.78
CA ARG A 636 -12.70 1.07 29.57
C ARG A 636 -12.50 2.32 28.72
N LEU A 637 -11.91 2.20 27.53
CA LEU A 637 -11.75 3.31 26.58
C LEU A 637 -13.08 3.92 26.14
N LEU A 638 -14.08 3.10 25.80
CA LEU A 638 -15.40 3.60 25.39
C LEU A 638 -16.20 4.14 26.58
N LEU A 639 -15.98 3.63 27.79
CA LEU A 639 -16.54 4.21 29.02
C LEU A 639 -15.92 5.57 29.33
N TYR A 640 -14.59 5.69 29.24
CA TYR A 640 -13.87 6.96 29.33
C TYR A 640 -14.46 7.97 28.34
N ASN A 641 -14.72 7.54 27.11
CA ASN A 641 -15.37 8.36 26.08
C ASN A 641 -16.75 8.86 26.51
N ALA A 642 -17.60 7.96 27.00
CA ALA A 642 -18.95 8.28 27.45
C ALA A 642 -18.94 9.30 28.61
N MET A 643 -17.98 9.18 29.52
CA MET A 643 -17.81 10.09 30.64
C MET A 643 -17.39 11.51 30.22
N GLN A 644 -16.94 11.76 28.98
CA GLN A 644 -16.51 13.10 28.56
C GLN A 644 -17.67 14.04 28.21
N TYR A 645 -18.85 13.53 27.89
CA TYR A 645 -19.98 14.33 27.38
C TYR A 645 -20.51 15.34 28.40
N THR A 646 -20.46 16.63 28.08
CA THR A 646 -20.97 17.72 28.91
C THR A 646 -22.47 17.60 29.20
N PRO A 647 -23.00 18.38 30.15
CA PRO A 647 -24.43 18.64 30.22
C PRO A 647 -24.97 19.20 28.88
N PRO A 648 -26.27 19.05 28.61
CA PRO A 648 -26.95 19.74 27.53
C PRO A 648 -26.55 21.21 27.43
N ASP A 649 -26.03 21.61 26.27
CA ASP A 649 -25.68 23.00 26.03
C ASP A 649 -26.79 23.69 25.21
N PRO A 650 -27.60 24.58 25.82
CA PRO A 650 -28.69 25.26 25.12
C PRO A 650 -28.21 26.20 24.01
N ARG A 651 -26.92 26.54 23.96
CA ARG A 651 -26.33 27.42 22.94
C ARG A 651 -26.01 26.68 21.64
N HIS A 652 -25.90 25.35 21.68
CA HIS A 652 -25.58 24.55 20.51
C HIS A 652 -26.85 24.07 19.81
N THR A 653 -27.36 24.94 18.94
CA THR A 653 -28.52 24.71 18.08
C THR A 653 -28.08 24.31 16.67
N GLU A 654 -27.28 23.25 16.52
CA GLU A 654 -27.15 22.66 15.18
C GLU A 654 -28.56 22.28 14.68
N LEU A 655 -28.78 22.36 13.35
CA LEU A 655 -30.02 21.88 12.72
C LEU A 655 -30.34 20.49 13.29
N ASN A 656 -31.54 20.36 13.86
CA ASN A 656 -32.10 19.14 14.46
C ASN A 656 -31.61 18.75 15.87
N LYS A 657 -30.85 19.59 16.60
CA LYS A 657 -30.35 19.26 17.96
C LYS A 657 -31.03 20.00 19.13
N GLY A 658 -31.93 20.93 18.85
CA GLY A 658 -32.86 21.53 19.83
C GLY A 658 -32.27 22.09 21.14
N GLY A 659 -30.95 22.36 21.24
CA GLY A 659 -30.31 22.86 22.45
C GLY A 659 -30.36 21.91 23.67
N THR A 660 -30.58 20.60 23.46
CA THR A 660 -30.82 19.63 24.56
C THR A 660 -29.78 18.51 24.65
N SER A 661 -28.71 18.58 23.84
CA SER A 661 -27.73 17.50 23.72
C SER A 661 -26.45 17.77 24.50
N GLY A 662 -25.95 16.75 25.19
CA GLY A 662 -24.57 16.75 25.70
C GLY A 662 -23.55 16.72 24.57
N LEU A 663 -22.43 17.43 24.73
CA LEU A 663 -21.39 17.62 23.70
C LEU A 663 -20.01 17.27 24.24
N LEU A 664 -19.02 17.18 23.36
CA LEU A 664 -17.63 16.98 23.76
C LEU A 664 -16.99 18.33 24.11
N PRO A 665 -16.22 18.40 25.22
CA PRO A 665 -15.50 19.61 25.58
C PRO A 665 -14.37 19.88 24.56
N PRO A 666 -14.02 21.16 24.32
CA PRO A 666 -12.96 21.55 23.38
C PRO A 666 -11.55 21.33 23.96
N ILE A 667 -11.25 20.11 24.42
CA ILE A 667 -9.95 19.75 24.97
C ILE A 667 -9.04 19.23 23.84
N GLY A 668 -7.88 19.87 23.71
CA GLY A 668 -6.88 19.58 22.67
C GLY A 668 -7.26 20.12 21.29
N ARG A 669 -6.74 19.48 20.22
CA ARG A 669 -6.99 19.89 18.83
C ARG A 669 -8.39 19.46 18.37
N GLY A 670 -9.34 20.40 18.31
CA GLY A 670 -10.68 20.20 17.74
C GLY A 670 -11.63 21.35 18.11
N PRO A 671 -12.70 21.59 17.33
CA PRO A 671 -13.71 22.59 17.68
C PRO A 671 -14.61 22.10 18.82
N ALA A 672 -15.21 23.05 19.56
CA ALA A 672 -16.27 22.77 20.52
C ALA A 672 -17.54 22.23 19.81
N GLY A 673 -18.40 21.56 20.58
CA GLY A 673 -19.75 21.21 20.14
C GLY A 673 -19.87 19.94 19.30
N LYS A 674 -18.83 19.09 19.28
CA LYS A 674 -18.89 17.79 18.60
C LYS A 674 -19.65 16.76 19.43
N SER A 675 -20.37 15.88 18.75
CA SER A 675 -20.91 14.63 19.29
C SER A 675 -20.70 13.50 18.28
N ASN A 676 -20.67 12.25 18.75
CA ASN A 676 -20.33 11.09 17.93
C ASN A 676 -21.08 9.81 18.36
N GLY A 677 -21.30 8.91 17.41
CA GLY A 677 -22.07 7.67 17.63
C GLY A 677 -21.32 6.50 18.29
N LEU A 678 -20.04 6.63 18.69
CA LEU A 678 -19.25 5.47 19.15
C LEU A 678 -19.87 4.75 20.35
N VAL A 679 -20.40 5.50 21.31
CA VAL A 679 -21.01 4.95 22.51
C VAL A 679 -22.32 4.22 22.20
N GLY A 680 -23.10 4.69 21.23
CA GLY A 680 -24.31 3.99 20.75
C GLY A 680 -23.98 2.70 20.02
N ALA A 681 -22.94 2.71 19.18
CA ALA A 681 -22.45 1.51 18.52
C ALA A 681 -21.96 0.47 19.55
N MET A 682 -21.15 0.89 20.52
CA MET A 682 -20.66 -0.01 21.56
C MET A 682 -21.78 -0.53 22.48
N ALA A 683 -22.81 0.29 22.75
CA ALA A 683 -24.00 -0.16 23.47
C ALA A 683 -24.68 -1.34 22.75
N ARG A 684 -24.91 -1.23 21.42
CA ARG A 684 -25.47 -2.34 20.63
C ARG A 684 -24.57 -3.57 20.62
N ALA A 685 -23.26 -3.37 20.45
CA ALA A 685 -22.28 -4.45 20.37
C ALA A 685 -22.24 -5.31 21.66
N THR A 686 -22.51 -4.68 22.80
CA THR A 686 -22.44 -5.31 24.13
C THR A 686 -23.81 -5.71 24.71
N ALA A 687 -24.93 -5.29 24.12
CA ALA A 687 -26.27 -5.44 24.67
C ALA A 687 -26.64 -6.86 25.18
N LYS A 688 -26.18 -7.91 24.50
CA LYS A 688 -26.46 -9.30 24.88
C LYS A 688 -25.49 -9.87 25.91
N ARG A 689 -24.22 -9.43 25.91
CA ARG A 689 -23.14 -10.03 26.69
C ARG A 689 -22.81 -9.25 27.96
N ASP A 690 -23.05 -7.95 27.95
CA ASP A 690 -22.81 -7.03 29.06
C ASP A 690 -23.92 -5.96 29.09
N PRO A 691 -25.14 -6.36 29.47
CA PRO A 691 -26.31 -5.48 29.39
C PRO A 691 -26.17 -4.27 30.33
N ASP A 692 -25.51 -4.39 31.46
CA ASP A 692 -25.34 -3.29 32.42
C ASP A 692 -24.42 -2.20 31.86
N TYR A 693 -23.32 -2.59 31.21
CA TYR A 693 -22.45 -1.68 30.48
C TYR A 693 -23.18 -1.03 29.31
N SER A 694 -23.90 -1.84 28.52
CA SER A 694 -24.70 -1.38 27.38
C SER A 694 -25.73 -0.32 27.79
N ARG A 695 -26.48 -0.53 28.87
CA ARG A 695 -27.51 0.43 29.35
C ARG A 695 -26.93 1.81 29.68
N LYS A 696 -25.73 1.87 30.26
CA LYS A 696 -25.05 3.13 30.61
C LYS A 696 -24.59 3.88 29.37
N LEU A 697 -23.99 3.17 28.41
CA LEU A 697 -23.56 3.77 27.15
C LEU A 697 -24.75 4.25 26.31
N GLN A 698 -25.82 3.45 26.27
CA GLN A 698 -27.06 3.80 25.59
C GLN A 698 -27.65 5.08 26.17
N TRP A 699 -27.70 5.22 27.50
CA TRP A 699 -28.18 6.43 28.16
C TRP A 699 -27.39 7.68 27.73
N VAL A 700 -26.06 7.60 27.69
CA VAL A 700 -25.21 8.72 27.22
C VAL A 700 -25.48 9.05 25.76
N TRP A 701 -25.60 8.05 24.89
CA TRP A 701 -25.88 8.25 23.47
C TRP A 701 -27.23 8.95 23.25
N LEU A 702 -28.30 8.47 23.89
CA LEU A 702 -29.64 9.08 23.84
C LEU A 702 -29.59 10.54 24.33
N ARG A 703 -28.93 10.78 25.46
CA ARG A 703 -28.77 12.13 26.04
C ARG A 703 -27.97 13.08 25.14
N SER A 704 -27.04 12.57 24.36
CA SER A 704 -26.26 13.36 23.40
C SER A 704 -27.03 13.70 22.11
N GLY A 705 -28.34 13.38 22.07
CA GLY A 705 -29.21 13.62 20.91
C GLY A 705 -29.03 12.58 19.81
N GLN A 706 -28.66 11.35 20.16
CA GLN A 706 -28.50 10.22 19.22
C GLN A 706 -27.60 10.53 18.01
N PRO A 707 -26.38 11.07 18.21
CA PRO A 707 -25.51 11.42 17.11
C PRO A 707 -25.23 10.19 16.25
N MET A 708 -25.59 10.30 14.97
CA MET A 708 -25.27 9.29 13.96
C MET A 708 -23.87 9.46 13.37
N ARG A 709 -23.27 10.65 13.54
CA ARG A 709 -21.97 10.95 12.96
C ARG A 709 -20.87 10.10 13.59
N ILE A 710 -20.13 9.43 12.73
CA ILE A 710 -18.90 8.72 13.04
C ILE A 710 -17.79 9.34 12.19
N PRO A 711 -16.62 9.72 12.76
CA PRO A 711 -15.58 10.39 11.98
C PRO A 711 -15.18 9.59 10.74
N ALA A 712 -15.07 10.29 9.60
CA ALA A 712 -14.72 9.71 8.30
C ALA A 712 -15.61 8.54 7.85
N ASP A 713 -16.87 8.49 8.32
CA ASP A 713 -17.93 7.58 7.83
C ASP A 713 -17.51 6.12 7.80
N ARG A 714 -16.83 5.72 8.87
CA ARG A 714 -16.12 4.45 8.97
C ARG A 714 -17.05 3.22 9.02
N PHE A 715 -18.31 3.38 9.44
CA PHE A 715 -19.38 2.37 9.29
C PHE A 715 -20.04 2.41 7.89
N GLY A 716 -19.67 3.37 7.04
CA GLY A 716 -20.11 3.45 5.67
C GLY A 716 -21.61 3.68 5.48
N GLY A 717 -22.37 4.11 6.50
CA GLY A 717 -23.82 4.26 6.46
C GLY A 717 -24.55 3.31 7.41
N TRP A 718 -23.88 2.26 7.89
CA TRP A 718 -24.46 1.29 8.83
C TRP A 718 -24.84 1.89 10.18
N GLU A 719 -24.25 3.01 10.58
CA GLU A 719 -24.62 3.75 11.78
C GLU A 719 -26.14 4.01 11.87
N ARG A 720 -26.82 4.12 10.73
CA ARG A 720 -28.26 4.43 10.64
C ARG A 720 -29.17 3.30 11.10
N VAL A 721 -28.69 2.06 11.06
CA VAL A 721 -29.50 0.87 11.41
C VAL A 721 -28.87 0.02 12.51
N TYR A 722 -27.54 0.09 12.64
CA TYR A 722 -26.79 -0.63 13.67
C TYR A 722 -27.06 -0.06 15.06
N MET A 723 -26.99 1.27 15.21
CA MET A 723 -27.32 1.91 16.48
C MET A 723 -28.83 1.84 16.70
N ASP A 724 -29.22 1.37 17.88
CA ASP A 724 -30.60 1.00 18.16
C ASP A 724 -31.14 1.85 19.32
N PRO A 725 -32.00 2.86 19.06
CA PRO A 725 -32.57 3.72 20.09
C PRO A 725 -33.53 2.98 21.04
N THR A 726 -33.94 1.75 20.70
CA THR A 726 -34.87 0.95 21.50
C THR A 726 -34.17 0.11 22.57
N LEU A 727 -32.83 0.07 22.59
CA LEU A 727 -32.09 -0.62 23.64
C LEU A 727 -32.39 0.01 25.01
N PRO A 728 -32.46 -0.80 26.08
CA PRO A 728 -32.63 -0.28 27.43
C PRO A 728 -31.53 0.73 27.78
N ALA A 729 -31.91 1.82 28.43
CA ALA A 729 -31.01 2.87 28.87
C ALA A 729 -31.15 3.08 30.38
N GLU A 730 -30.02 3.24 31.07
CA GLU A 730 -29.98 3.45 32.51
C GLU A 730 -29.02 4.59 32.84
N LYS A 731 -29.53 5.57 33.62
CA LYS A 731 -28.73 6.70 34.07
C LYS A 731 -27.57 6.19 34.96
N PRO A 732 -26.31 6.48 34.63
CA PRO A 732 -25.21 6.11 35.49
C PRO A 732 -25.13 7.01 36.73
N ASP A 733 -24.55 6.51 37.82
CA ASP A 733 -24.24 7.26 39.04
C ASP A 733 -22.77 7.71 39.03
N TRP A 734 -22.40 8.56 38.07
CA TRP A 734 -21.05 9.13 37.98
C TRP A 734 -21.00 10.49 38.67
N GLN A 735 -20.12 10.62 39.66
CA GLN A 735 -19.91 11.86 40.39
C GLN A 735 -18.49 12.37 40.18
N MET A 736 -17.48 11.66 40.71
CA MET A 736 -16.09 12.03 40.53
C MET A 736 -15.34 10.88 39.87
N ASN A 737 -14.64 11.16 38.77
CA ASN A 737 -13.80 10.21 38.07
C ASN A 737 -12.37 10.76 37.97
N VAL A 738 -11.42 9.98 38.47
CA VAL A 738 -9.99 10.28 38.35
C VAL A 738 -9.44 9.52 37.15
N PHE A 739 -8.84 10.26 36.23
CA PHE A 739 -8.16 9.75 35.05
C PHE A 739 -6.66 10.03 35.20
N PRO A 740 -5.88 9.08 35.76
CA PRO A 740 -4.47 9.27 36.10
C PRO A 740 -3.58 9.93 35.04
N ARG A 741 -3.89 9.77 33.74
CA ARG A 741 -3.13 10.38 32.65
C ARG A 741 -3.63 11.75 32.18
N THR A 742 -4.89 12.10 32.43
CA THR A 742 -5.51 13.29 31.83
C THR A 742 -6.12 14.28 32.83
N GLY A 743 -6.51 13.84 34.03
CA GLY A 743 -6.98 14.74 35.09
C GLY A 743 -8.16 14.21 35.89
N VAL A 744 -8.98 15.11 36.43
CA VAL A 744 -10.13 14.77 37.29
C VAL A 744 -11.40 15.38 36.71
N LEU A 745 -12.40 14.54 36.46
CA LEU A 745 -13.74 14.95 36.09
C LEU A 745 -14.65 14.93 37.32
N MET A 746 -15.27 16.07 37.60
CA MET A 746 -16.24 16.23 38.67
C MET A 746 -17.61 16.54 38.06
N ARG A 747 -18.62 15.83 38.55
CA ARG A 747 -20.03 15.98 38.21
C ARG A 747 -20.89 15.96 39.46
N HIS A 748 -21.93 16.77 39.43
CA HIS A 748 -23.00 16.75 40.42
C HIS A 748 -24.33 16.82 39.69
N GLY A 749 -25.36 16.10 40.17
CA GLY A 749 -26.69 16.17 39.58
C GLY A 749 -26.79 15.57 38.17
N LEU A 750 -26.04 14.50 37.86
CA LEU A 750 -26.04 13.88 36.53
C LEU A 750 -27.46 13.56 36.03
N GLY A 751 -27.79 14.06 34.84
CA GLY A 751 -29.08 13.90 34.18
C GLY A 751 -30.19 14.81 34.72
N THR A 752 -29.86 15.82 35.53
CA THR A 752 -30.82 16.82 36.05
C THR A 752 -30.59 18.20 35.42
N PRO A 753 -31.56 19.13 35.50
CA PRO A 753 -31.36 20.53 35.09
C PRO A 753 -30.22 21.23 35.84
N ASP A 754 -29.90 20.78 37.05
CA ASP A 754 -28.84 21.32 37.90
C ASP A 754 -27.51 20.54 37.77
N GLU A 755 -27.26 19.92 36.61
CA GLU A 755 -26.00 19.20 36.40
C GLU A 755 -24.81 20.15 36.32
N TRP A 756 -23.85 19.93 37.21
CA TRP A 756 -22.55 20.59 37.17
C TRP A 756 -21.53 19.66 36.52
N TYR A 757 -20.66 20.23 35.69
CA TYR A 757 -19.56 19.53 35.04
C TYR A 757 -18.31 20.40 35.13
N ALA A 758 -17.24 19.83 35.67
CA ALA A 758 -15.93 20.45 35.69
C ALA A 758 -14.86 19.40 35.38
N TYR A 759 -14.04 19.66 34.36
CA TYR A 759 -12.90 18.82 34.04
C TYR A 759 -11.61 19.59 34.33
N LEU A 760 -10.92 19.20 35.40
CA LEU A 760 -9.59 19.66 35.74
C LEU A 760 -8.59 18.85 34.92
N VAL A 761 -8.12 19.41 33.82
CA VAL A 761 -7.15 18.75 32.95
C VAL A 761 -5.74 18.92 33.54
N CYS A 762 -5.10 17.80 33.82
CA CYS A 762 -3.70 17.73 34.27
C CYS A 762 -2.97 16.79 33.31
N GLU A 763 -2.60 17.30 32.14
CA GLU A 763 -1.81 16.54 31.17
C GLU A 763 -0.38 16.36 31.69
N ASN A 764 -0.16 15.28 32.44
CA ASN A 764 1.16 14.70 32.52
C ASN A 764 1.45 14.15 31.12
N LYS A 765 2.49 14.67 30.45
CA LYS A 765 2.92 14.14 29.15
C LYS A 765 2.87 12.61 29.21
N TYR A 766 2.17 12.00 28.25
CA TYR A 766 2.28 10.57 27.95
C TYR A 766 3.78 10.27 27.78
N THR A 767 4.44 9.87 28.88
CA THR A 767 5.89 9.74 29.00
C THR A 767 6.29 8.29 28.88
#